data_AF-A0A945G085-F1
#
_entry.id   AF-A0A945G085-F1
#
_cell.length_a   1.000
_cell.length_b   1.000
_cell.length_c   1.000
_cell.angle_alpha   90.00
_cell.angle_beta   90.00
_cell.angle_gamma   90.00
#
_symmetry.space_group_name_H-M   'P 1'
#
loop_
_entity.id
_entity.type
_entity.pdbx_description
1 polymer ?
#
loop_
_entity_poly.entity_id
_entity_poly.type
_entity_poly.pdbx_seq_one_letter_code
_entity_poly.pdbx_strand_id
1 'polypeptide(L)'
;FDPNIFAVATGMEEHNNYGIDYINACKLIKEEMPLTSISGGVSNLSFSFRGNQIVRESMHSVFLYYAIKAGMDMGIVNAGQLTIYDDINSVLRSLCEDVILNKSPDATESLLNEAERFNIGSSEVKAADQEWRNLEVNKRLSHSLVKGINEFIEQDVEESRLSSKLAIDVIEGPLMDGMNHVGDLFGSGKMFLPQVVKSARVMKQAVSYLLPYMKNDEEVEDKNKISYSGKILLATVKGDVHDIGKNIVAVVLQCNNYEIIDLGVMVPANKIIETAISEKVDIIGLSGLITPSLDEMCTVAAELNKKDTNIPILIGGATTSKVHTAVKISPNYNKGQTLYVTDASRAVGVVSDLMSKDRRGKLVKETRVEYSEIIESYKNRTNANNRISINTARDNKLALDWDAYCPKDPSFLGVKKIDDINLTNLREYIDWTPFFQTWELRGSYPEILSNKDYGESAMQLFNDAQNLINKAIANDWIDLRACVGFWPAQSIGDDIKLYSNDDPNLSIATFHTIRQQMSRDSGRYNLSLSDFIKPKKYGKIDYLGAFAVTADLGVNNPMLDFERDNDDYNIILLKSITDRLAEAGAEFLHEKVRRELWGYSPNENLSKEDLIKEGYIGIRPAPGYPAQPDHTEKITIFKLLNAEENIGISLTESCAMLPASSISGLYFSHPDSRYFGVGKIGRDQATDYSKRKGWDEDGADKWLKSILDYKL
;
A
#
# COMPACT_ATOMS: atom_id res chain seq x y z
N PHE A 1 37.79 3.18 -30.78
CA PHE A 1 38.73 2.12 -30.41
C PHE A 1 38.22 1.40 -29.19
N ASP A 2 38.45 0.10 -29.12
CA ASP A 2 38.12 -0.73 -27.95
C ASP A 2 39.42 -1.43 -27.49
N PRO A 3 40.35 -0.69 -26.86
CA PRO A 3 41.53 -1.31 -26.26
C PRO A 3 41.10 -2.30 -25.18
N ASN A 4 41.79 -3.44 -25.10
CA ASN A 4 41.45 -4.45 -24.11
C ASN A 4 41.92 -4.03 -22.71
N ILE A 5 41.03 -4.09 -21.72
CA ILE A 5 41.36 -3.95 -20.31
C ILE A 5 41.70 -5.34 -19.75
N PHE A 6 42.97 -5.54 -19.39
CA PHE A 6 43.44 -6.79 -18.79
C PHE A 6 43.52 -6.69 -17.26
N ALA A 7 43.53 -7.85 -16.61
CA ALA A 7 43.55 -7.94 -15.16
C ALA A 7 44.92 -7.53 -14.60
N VAL A 8 44.91 -6.71 -13.54
CA VAL A 8 46.10 -6.34 -12.76
C VAL A 8 46.12 -7.11 -11.43
N ALA A 9 47.21 -7.03 -10.68
CA ALA A 9 47.37 -7.70 -9.38
C ALA A 9 47.16 -9.23 -9.43
N THR A 10 47.60 -9.86 -10.53
CA THR A 10 47.45 -11.31 -10.76
C THR A 10 48.59 -12.15 -10.15
N GLY A 11 49.62 -11.49 -9.60
CA GLY A 11 50.84 -12.12 -9.09
C GLY A 11 51.93 -12.36 -10.16
N MET A 12 51.67 -12.03 -11.42
CA MET A 12 52.66 -12.08 -12.51
C MET A 12 53.21 -10.67 -12.77
N GLU A 13 54.53 -10.52 -12.77
CA GLU A 13 55.21 -9.22 -12.92
C GLU A 13 54.86 -8.56 -14.28
N GLU A 14 54.67 -9.38 -15.32
CA GLU A 14 54.30 -8.93 -16.66
C GLU A 14 52.91 -8.27 -16.71
N HIS A 15 52.05 -8.53 -15.73
CA HIS A 15 50.68 -7.99 -15.70
C HIS A 15 50.58 -6.67 -14.91
N ASN A 16 51.63 -6.25 -14.21
CA ASN A 16 51.60 -5.05 -13.36
C ASN A 16 51.39 -3.76 -14.18
N ASN A 17 51.86 -3.72 -15.44
CA ASN A 17 51.73 -2.54 -16.29
C ASN A 17 50.36 -2.40 -16.99
N TYR A 18 49.50 -3.42 -17.00
CA TYR A 18 48.29 -3.41 -17.83
C TYR A 18 47.33 -2.25 -17.54
N GLY A 19 47.24 -1.80 -16.29
CA GLY A 19 46.43 -0.63 -15.93
C GLY A 19 46.95 0.68 -16.54
N ILE A 20 48.24 0.96 -16.33
CA ILE A 20 48.89 2.19 -16.83
C ILE A 20 49.06 2.17 -18.36
N ASP A 21 49.31 1.00 -18.96
CA ASP A 21 49.43 0.84 -20.41
C ASP A 21 48.11 1.18 -21.11
N TYR A 22 46.97 0.76 -20.54
CA TYR A 22 45.66 1.14 -21.07
C TYR A 22 45.44 2.66 -20.99
N ILE A 23 45.79 3.30 -19.87
CA ILE A 23 45.65 4.75 -19.68
C ILE A 23 46.54 5.50 -20.69
N ASN A 24 47.77 5.05 -20.90
CA ASN A 24 48.69 5.61 -21.89
C ASN A 24 48.19 5.39 -23.32
N ALA A 25 47.61 4.22 -23.62
CA ALA A 25 46.99 3.94 -24.91
C ALA A 25 45.79 4.86 -25.18
N CYS A 26 44.95 5.14 -24.17
CA CYS A 26 43.87 6.11 -24.30
C CYS A 26 44.38 7.49 -24.70
N LYS A 27 45.43 7.96 -24.00
CA LYS A 27 46.07 9.24 -24.28
C LYS A 27 46.64 9.30 -25.70
N LEU A 28 47.39 8.27 -26.10
CA LEU A 28 47.99 8.21 -27.43
C LEU A 28 46.91 8.16 -28.54
N ILE A 29 45.85 7.39 -28.36
CA ILE A 29 44.74 7.31 -29.32
C ILE A 29 44.05 8.67 -29.46
N LYS A 30 43.83 9.41 -28.38
CA LYS A 30 43.24 10.75 -28.44
C LYS A 30 44.19 11.80 -29.04
N GLU A 31 45.49 11.68 -28.82
CA GLU A 31 46.50 12.57 -29.42
C GLU A 31 46.59 12.37 -30.94
N GLU A 32 46.66 11.12 -31.40
CA GLU A 32 46.78 10.78 -32.83
C GLU A 32 45.44 10.86 -33.58
N MET A 33 44.32 10.55 -32.89
CA MET A 33 42.99 10.43 -33.51
C MET A 33 41.90 11.08 -32.63
N PRO A 34 41.90 12.43 -32.48
CA PRO A 34 41.11 13.15 -31.48
C PRO A 34 39.58 13.01 -31.62
N LEU A 35 39.09 12.67 -32.81
CA LEU A 35 37.66 12.47 -33.08
C LEU A 35 37.15 11.07 -32.72
N THR A 36 38.04 10.15 -32.33
CA THR A 36 37.65 8.75 -32.09
C THR A 36 37.21 8.54 -30.65
N SER A 37 36.09 7.84 -30.44
CA SER A 37 35.65 7.42 -29.12
C SER A 37 36.37 6.16 -28.63
N ILE A 38 36.62 6.06 -27.33
CA ILE A 38 37.32 4.95 -26.67
C ILE A 38 36.37 4.29 -25.66
N SER A 39 36.17 2.97 -25.81
CA SER A 39 35.39 2.13 -24.90
C SER A 39 36.27 1.11 -24.20
N GLY A 40 35.80 0.56 -23.08
CA GLY A 40 36.47 -0.57 -22.42
C GLY A 40 35.64 -1.26 -21.33
N GLY A 41 35.81 -2.58 -21.22
CA GLY A 41 35.18 -3.42 -20.18
C GLY A 41 35.91 -3.39 -18.84
N VAL A 42 35.46 -2.54 -17.92
CA VAL A 42 36.18 -2.23 -16.67
C VAL A 42 36.22 -3.42 -15.71
N SER A 43 35.19 -4.28 -15.74
CA SER A 43 35.03 -5.40 -14.79
C SER A 43 36.18 -6.43 -14.84
N ASN A 44 36.93 -6.49 -15.94
CA ASN A 44 38.04 -7.43 -16.10
C ASN A 44 39.32 -6.98 -15.36
N LEU A 45 39.46 -5.67 -15.09
CA LEU A 45 40.62 -5.11 -14.39
C LEU A 45 40.83 -5.72 -13.01
N SER A 46 39.73 -5.92 -12.27
CA SER A 46 39.72 -6.39 -10.87
C SER A 46 39.50 -7.90 -10.73
N PHE A 47 39.79 -8.67 -11.78
CA PHE A 47 39.52 -10.12 -11.81
C PHE A 47 40.15 -10.87 -10.63
N SER A 48 41.37 -10.49 -10.23
CA SER A 48 42.14 -11.11 -9.15
C SER A 48 41.49 -10.98 -7.77
N PHE A 49 40.51 -10.08 -7.61
CA PHE A 49 39.82 -9.80 -6.34
C PHE A 49 38.36 -10.28 -6.32
N ARG A 50 38.01 -11.26 -7.17
CA ARG A 50 36.67 -11.89 -7.16
C ARG A 50 36.32 -12.39 -5.74
N GLY A 51 35.23 -11.87 -5.18
CA GLY A 51 34.79 -12.16 -3.81
C GLY A 51 35.01 -11.00 -2.82
N ASN A 52 35.88 -10.04 -3.13
CA ASN A 52 36.10 -8.83 -2.34
C ASN A 52 35.50 -7.60 -3.04
N GLN A 53 34.22 -7.34 -2.78
CA GLN A 53 33.47 -6.35 -3.55
C GLN A 53 34.00 -4.92 -3.32
N ILE A 54 34.34 -4.55 -2.08
CA ILE A 54 34.85 -3.21 -1.72
C ILE A 54 36.14 -2.87 -2.48
N VAL A 55 37.09 -3.81 -2.57
CA VAL A 55 38.35 -3.60 -3.30
C VAL A 55 38.09 -3.50 -4.80
N ARG A 56 37.20 -4.34 -5.35
CA ARG A 56 36.87 -4.29 -6.78
C ARG A 56 36.23 -2.98 -7.20
N GLU A 57 35.27 -2.49 -6.40
CA GLU A 57 34.59 -1.23 -6.63
C GLU A 57 35.58 -0.06 -6.56
N SER A 58 36.44 -0.06 -5.54
CA SER A 58 37.50 0.95 -5.39
C SER A 58 38.48 0.96 -6.57
N MET A 59 38.91 -0.22 -7.04
CA MET A 59 39.78 -0.33 -8.22
C MET A 59 39.10 0.19 -9.50
N HIS A 60 37.81 -0.10 -9.70
CA HIS A 60 37.08 0.41 -10.86
C HIS A 60 36.97 1.94 -10.84
N SER A 61 36.65 2.52 -9.69
CA SER A 61 36.53 3.97 -9.53
C SER A 61 37.86 4.70 -9.72
N VAL A 62 38.96 4.19 -9.14
CA VAL A 62 40.30 4.74 -9.35
C VAL A 62 40.70 4.63 -10.82
N PHE A 63 40.50 3.48 -11.45
CA PHE A 63 40.86 3.29 -12.85
C PHE A 63 40.09 4.23 -13.77
N LEU A 64 38.78 4.33 -13.60
CA LEU A 64 37.94 5.23 -14.39
C LEU A 64 38.34 6.69 -14.19
N TYR A 65 38.70 7.10 -12.97
CA TYR A 65 39.18 8.46 -12.70
C TYR A 65 40.38 8.85 -13.57
N TYR A 66 41.37 7.96 -13.71
CA TYR A 66 42.55 8.22 -14.56
C TYR A 66 42.28 7.97 -16.05
N ALA A 67 41.53 6.93 -16.40
CA ALA A 67 41.23 6.59 -17.79
C ALA A 67 40.37 7.67 -18.46
N ILE A 68 39.38 8.23 -17.76
CA ILE A 68 38.56 9.34 -18.27
C ILE A 68 39.42 10.60 -18.48
N LYS A 69 40.32 10.92 -17.53
CA LYS A 69 41.27 12.02 -17.70
C LYS A 69 42.22 11.83 -18.88
N ALA A 70 42.57 10.58 -19.19
CA ALA A 70 43.37 10.21 -20.35
C ALA A 70 42.55 10.11 -21.65
N GLY A 71 41.23 10.32 -21.60
CA GLY A 71 40.36 10.43 -22.76
C GLY A 71 39.49 9.20 -23.05
N MET A 72 39.28 8.30 -22.10
CA MET A 72 38.26 7.24 -22.22
C MET A 72 36.85 7.84 -22.21
N ASP A 73 36.00 7.48 -23.18
CA ASP A 73 34.66 8.06 -23.33
C ASP A 73 33.55 7.19 -22.69
N MET A 74 33.72 5.87 -22.66
CA MET A 74 32.69 4.94 -22.18
C MET A 74 33.28 3.73 -21.45
N GLY A 75 32.90 3.53 -20.19
CA GLY A 75 33.22 2.33 -19.43
C GLY A 75 32.03 1.38 -19.28
N ILE A 76 32.21 0.10 -19.58
CA ILE A 76 31.21 -0.94 -19.34
C ILE A 76 31.44 -1.50 -17.93
N VAL A 77 30.57 -1.11 -16.99
CA VAL A 77 30.68 -1.41 -15.55
C VAL A 77 29.29 -1.41 -14.90
N ASN A 78 29.15 -2.01 -13.73
CA ASN A 78 27.93 -1.91 -12.93
C ASN A 78 27.87 -0.54 -12.23
N ALA A 79 27.04 0.37 -12.73
CA ALA A 79 26.96 1.75 -12.23
C ALA A 79 26.47 1.86 -10.78
N GLY A 80 25.66 0.91 -10.29
CA GLY A 80 25.19 0.87 -8.91
C GLY A 80 26.25 0.42 -7.89
N GLN A 81 27.41 -0.03 -8.37
CA GLN A 81 28.54 -0.52 -7.58
C GLN A 81 29.77 0.40 -7.68
N LEU A 82 29.64 1.60 -8.25
CA LEU A 82 30.74 2.55 -8.32
C LEU A 82 30.75 3.47 -7.11
N THR A 83 31.78 3.34 -6.28
CA THR A 83 32.05 4.29 -5.19
C THR A 83 32.58 5.60 -5.76
N ILE A 84 32.21 6.74 -5.20
CA ILE A 84 32.77 8.04 -5.58
C ILE A 84 34.26 8.06 -5.20
N TYR A 85 35.14 8.48 -6.12
CA TYR A 85 36.60 8.43 -5.92
C TYR A 85 37.09 9.12 -4.64
N ASP A 86 36.43 10.21 -4.23
CA ASP A 86 36.77 10.95 -3.01
C ASP A 86 36.24 10.29 -1.72
N ASP A 87 35.25 9.40 -1.84
CA ASP A 87 34.65 8.67 -0.71
C ASP A 87 35.36 7.33 -0.43
N ILE A 88 36.30 6.92 -1.30
CA ILE A 88 37.13 5.74 -1.07
C ILE A 88 38.06 6.02 0.11
N ASN A 89 38.12 5.09 1.08
CA ASN A 89 39.07 5.13 2.18
C ASN A 89 40.47 5.51 1.67
N SER A 90 41.11 6.51 2.28
CA SER A 90 42.35 7.11 1.78
C SER A 90 43.51 6.13 1.64
N VAL A 91 43.58 5.13 2.53
CA VAL A 91 44.58 4.05 2.48
C VAL A 91 44.29 3.12 1.31
N LEU A 92 43.04 2.64 1.18
CA LEU A 92 42.63 1.77 0.08
C LEU A 92 42.77 2.45 -1.28
N ARG A 93 42.42 3.74 -1.37
CA ARG A 93 42.58 4.55 -2.58
C ARG A 93 44.04 4.62 -3.01
N SER A 94 44.96 4.89 -2.07
CA SER A 94 46.40 4.93 -2.37
C SER A 94 46.91 3.57 -2.88
N LEU A 95 46.49 2.47 -2.25
CA LEU A 95 46.90 1.12 -2.66
C LEU A 95 46.34 0.75 -4.04
N CYS A 96 45.08 1.09 -4.32
CA CYS A 96 44.50 0.89 -5.65
C CYS A 96 45.21 1.75 -6.71
N GLU A 97 45.57 2.99 -6.40
CA GLU A 97 46.37 3.83 -7.29
C GLU A 97 47.75 3.26 -7.57
N ASP A 98 48.43 2.76 -6.54
CA ASP A 98 49.76 2.19 -6.67
C ASP A 98 49.76 0.96 -7.60
N VAL A 99 48.71 0.14 -7.54
CA VAL A 99 48.51 -1.00 -8.44
C VAL A 99 48.12 -0.57 -9.84
N ILE A 100 47.18 0.36 -9.99
CA ILE A 100 46.68 0.79 -11.32
C ILE A 100 47.74 1.57 -12.11
N LEU A 101 48.53 2.38 -11.42
CA LEU A 101 49.57 3.22 -12.01
C LEU A 101 50.96 2.58 -11.95
N ASN A 102 51.07 1.36 -11.41
CA ASN A 102 52.32 0.64 -11.19
C ASN A 102 53.42 1.51 -10.54
N LYS A 103 53.09 2.19 -9.44
CA LYS A 103 54.00 3.15 -8.77
C LYS A 103 55.11 2.49 -7.95
N SER A 104 54.95 1.22 -7.59
CA SER A 104 55.90 0.46 -6.76
C SER A 104 55.91 -1.02 -7.16
N PRO A 105 57.09 -1.70 -7.16
CA PRO A 105 57.17 -3.14 -7.43
C PRO A 105 56.36 -3.99 -6.43
N ASP A 106 56.17 -3.50 -5.21
CA ASP A 106 55.45 -4.21 -4.14
C ASP A 106 53.95 -3.84 -4.08
N ALA A 107 53.43 -3.09 -5.06
CA ALA A 107 52.06 -2.56 -5.02
C ALA A 107 50.99 -3.68 -4.97
N THR A 108 51.19 -4.75 -5.74
CA THR A 108 50.29 -5.91 -5.77
C THR A 108 50.26 -6.63 -4.42
N GLU A 109 51.41 -6.89 -3.81
CA GLU A 109 51.50 -7.56 -2.50
C GLU A 109 50.92 -6.67 -1.39
N SER A 110 51.19 -5.36 -1.45
CA SER A 110 50.66 -4.39 -0.47
C SER A 110 49.14 -4.32 -0.52
N LEU A 111 48.54 -4.29 -1.72
CA LEU A 111 47.09 -4.32 -1.88
C LEU A 111 46.51 -5.66 -1.44
N LEU A 112 47.14 -6.80 -1.73
CA LEU A 112 46.67 -8.13 -1.31
C LEU A 112 46.68 -8.30 0.21
N ASN A 113 47.74 -7.86 0.88
CA ASN A 113 47.89 -7.95 2.34
C ASN A 113 46.84 -7.10 3.09
N GLU A 114 46.48 -5.94 2.55
CA GLU A 114 45.46 -5.06 3.14
C GLU A 114 44.04 -5.40 2.64
N ALA A 115 43.89 -6.00 1.45
CA ALA A 115 42.61 -6.43 0.91
C ALA A 115 41.89 -7.42 1.84
N GLU A 116 42.62 -8.28 2.55
CA GLU A 116 42.03 -9.18 3.55
C GLU A 116 41.36 -8.43 4.71
N ARG A 117 41.90 -7.28 5.14
CA ARG A 117 41.26 -6.43 6.18
C ARG A 117 39.95 -5.82 5.71
N PHE A 118 39.88 -5.43 4.44
CA PHE A 118 38.66 -4.92 3.81
C PHE A 118 37.68 -6.02 3.38
N ASN A 119 38.11 -7.29 3.33
CA ASN A 119 37.26 -8.45 3.03
C ASN A 119 36.42 -8.90 4.24
N ILE A 120 36.84 -8.51 5.46
CA ILE A 120 36.07 -8.70 6.69
C ILE A 120 35.08 -7.54 6.81
N GLY A 121 34.05 -7.56 5.97
CA GLY A 121 32.98 -6.57 5.87
C GLY A 121 32.03 -6.52 7.08
N SER A 122 32.52 -6.70 8.31
CA SER A 122 31.68 -6.61 9.52
C SER A 122 32.18 -5.64 10.59
N SER A 123 33.42 -5.12 10.50
CA SER A 123 34.00 -4.28 11.56
C SER A 123 34.18 -2.80 11.20
N GLU A 124 34.66 -2.46 9.99
CA GLU A 124 34.90 -1.05 9.65
C GLU A 124 33.67 -0.29 9.15
N VAL A 125 32.72 -0.97 8.48
CA VAL A 125 31.41 -0.37 8.19
C VAL A 125 30.69 -0.05 9.50
N LYS A 126 30.79 -0.91 10.53
CA LYS A 126 30.25 -0.61 11.87
C LYS A 126 30.93 0.56 12.57
N ALA A 127 32.19 0.86 12.27
CA ALA A 127 32.92 1.96 12.92
C ALA A 127 32.49 3.34 12.37
N ALA A 128 32.31 3.46 11.05
CA ALA A 128 31.77 4.69 10.44
C ALA A 128 30.28 4.88 10.77
N ASP A 129 29.49 3.79 10.80
CA ASP A 129 28.06 3.82 11.14
C ASP A 129 27.77 4.05 12.63
N GLN A 130 28.82 4.07 13.48
CA GLN A 130 28.74 4.37 14.91
C GLN A 130 29.42 5.68 15.32
N GLU A 131 29.89 6.53 14.39
CA GLU A 131 30.46 7.84 14.77
C GLU A 131 29.49 8.69 15.60
N TRP A 132 28.19 8.56 15.33
CA TRP A 132 27.13 9.23 16.10
C TRP A 132 27.10 8.79 17.58
N ARG A 133 27.62 7.61 17.92
CA ARG A 133 27.71 7.14 19.32
C ARG A 133 28.66 7.98 20.18
N ASN A 134 29.56 8.74 19.55
CA ASN A 134 30.45 9.67 20.24
C ASN A 134 29.78 11.03 20.55
N LEU A 135 28.56 11.27 20.07
CA LEU A 135 27.81 12.48 20.37
C LEU A 135 27.27 12.46 21.82
N GLU A 136 26.89 13.63 22.32
CA GLU A 136 26.17 13.74 23.60
C GLU A 136 24.83 13.00 23.54
N VAL A 137 24.38 12.45 24.68
CA VAL A 137 23.16 11.63 24.79
C VAL A 137 21.94 12.24 24.13
N ASN A 138 21.68 13.54 24.31
CA ASN A 138 20.54 14.20 23.71
C ASN A 138 20.62 14.23 22.18
N LYS A 139 21.82 14.43 21.61
CA LYS A 139 22.04 14.38 20.16
C LYS A 139 21.97 12.95 19.62
N ARG A 140 22.39 11.95 20.41
CA ARG A 140 22.24 10.53 20.08
C ARG A 140 20.78 10.11 20.02
N LEU A 141 19.96 10.58 20.96
CA LEU A 141 18.51 10.37 20.96
C LEU A 141 17.85 10.99 19.73
N SER A 142 18.15 12.26 19.41
CA SER A 142 17.63 12.89 18.19
C SER A 142 18.10 12.19 16.92
N HIS A 143 19.37 11.76 16.84
CA HIS A 143 19.89 11.00 15.70
C HIS A 143 19.15 9.66 15.54
N SER A 144 18.98 8.92 16.63
CA SER A 144 18.29 7.62 16.66
C SER A 144 16.85 7.76 16.20
N LEU A 145 16.14 8.79 16.66
CA LEU A 145 14.77 9.09 16.22
C LEU A 145 14.72 9.38 14.73
N VAL A 146 15.56 10.29 14.22
CA VAL A 146 15.55 10.71 12.80
C VAL A 146 15.92 9.56 11.87
N LYS A 147 16.86 8.71 12.27
CA LYS A 147 17.28 7.54 11.48
C LYS A 147 16.43 6.29 11.72
N GLY A 148 15.57 6.28 12.74
CA GLY A 148 14.74 5.14 13.09
C GLY A 148 15.52 3.95 13.68
N ILE A 149 16.63 4.23 14.36
CA ILE A 149 17.55 3.26 14.99
C ILE A 149 17.03 2.95 16.39
N ASN A 150 16.80 1.67 16.70
CA ASN A 150 16.26 1.25 17.99
C ASN A 150 17.22 0.42 18.85
N GLU A 151 18.35 0.00 18.30
CA GLU A 151 19.29 -0.91 18.96
C GLU A 151 19.89 -0.35 20.26
N PHE A 152 20.03 0.97 20.36
CA PHE A 152 20.65 1.65 21.52
C PHE A 152 19.67 2.52 22.32
N ILE A 153 18.37 2.50 21.98
CA ILE A 153 17.42 3.49 22.50
C ILE A 153 17.27 3.40 24.03
N GLU A 154 17.17 2.19 24.59
CA GLU A 154 17.03 2.00 26.04
C GLU A 154 18.27 2.53 26.80
N GLN A 155 19.47 2.29 26.26
CA GLN A 155 20.71 2.74 26.88
C GLN A 155 20.82 4.27 26.86
N ASP A 156 20.52 4.90 25.72
CA ASP A 156 20.58 6.35 25.57
C ASP A 156 19.49 7.05 26.39
N VAL A 157 18.30 6.46 26.46
CA VAL A 157 17.20 6.99 27.29
C VAL A 157 17.56 6.90 28.77
N GLU A 158 18.14 5.79 29.23
CA GLU A 158 18.57 5.65 30.63
C GLU A 158 19.68 6.64 30.99
N GLU A 159 20.67 6.85 30.12
CA GLU A 159 21.72 7.84 30.35
C GLU A 159 21.15 9.27 30.41
N SER A 160 20.19 9.60 29.53
CA SER A 160 19.49 10.89 29.55
C SER A 160 18.63 11.03 30.81
N ARG A 161 17.93 9.95 31.24
CA ARG A 161 17.10 9.92 32.45
C ARG A 161 17.92 10.17 33.70
N LEU A 162 19.09 9.54 33.83
CA LEU A 162 20.02 9.75 34.95
C LEU A 162 20.59 11.17 35.00
N SER A 163 20.64 11.84 33.85
CA SER A 163 21.10 13.23 33.72
C SER A 163 19.97 14.27 33.89
N SER A 164 18.73 13.83 33.84
CA SER A 164 17.51 14.63 33.97
C SER A 164 16.98 14.64 35.41
N LYS A 165 16.15 15.64 35.75
CA LYS A 165 15.55 15.72 37.11
C LYS A 165 14.35 14.83 37.24
N LEU A 166 13.52 14.76 36.20
CA LEU A 166 12.34 13.91 36.12
C LEU A 166 12.40 13.06 34.86
N ALA A 167 11.79 11.88 34.89
CA ALA A 167 11.71 11.03 33.70
C ALA A 167 10.96 11.70 32.53
N ILE A 168 9.97 12.55 32.84
CA ILE A 168 9.21 13.32 31.85
C ILE A 168 10.08 14.33 31.07
N ASP A 169 11.15 14.86 31.67
CA ASP A 169 12.03 15.84 31.04
C ASP A 169 12.75 15.25 29.81
N VAL A 170 12.99 13.93 29.81
CA VAL A 170 13.58 13.22 28.66
C VAL A 170 12.59 13.15 27.49
N ILE A 171 11.29 13.02 27.80
CA ILE A 171 10.22 13.00 26.81
C ILE A 171 10.05 14.41 26.22
N GLU A 172 9.80 15.41 27.07
CA GLU A 172 9.51 16.78 26.64
C GLU A 172 10.73 17.53 26.06
N GLY A 173 11.95 17.06 26.35
CA GLY A 173 13.20 17.60 25.81
C GLY A 173 13.70 16.82 24.59
N PRO A 174 14.76 16.00 24.73
CA PRO A 174 15.50 15.44 23.59
C PRO A 174 14.65 14.56 22.66
N LEU A 175 13.67 13.84 23.20
CA LEU A 175 12.80 12.99 22.38
C LEU A 175 11.83 13.83 21.54
N MET A 176 11.14 14.79 22.16
CA MET A 176 10.26 15.70 21.43
C MET A 176 11.01 16.60 20.44
N ASP A 177 12.22 17.06 20.77
CA ASP A 177 13.07 17.79 19.83
C ASP A 177 13.41 16.95 18.59
N GLY A 178 13.73 15.67 18.79
CA GLY A 178 13.94 14.71 17.70
C GLY A 178 12.70 14.54 16.84
N MET A 179 11.52 14.40 17.46
CA MET A 179 10.25 14.25 16.73
C MET A 179 9.82 15.52 15.99
N ASN A 180 10.09 16.71 16.55
CA ASN A 180 9.88 17.98 15.86
C ASN A 180 10.75 18.05 14.59
N HIS A 181 12.01 17.61 14.66
CA HIS A 181 12.89 17.55 13.50
C HIS A 181 12.39 16.58 12.43
N VAL A 182 11.89 15.40 12.84
CA VAL A 182 11.22 14.44 11.94
C VAL A 182 10.02 15.08 11.25
N GLY A 183 9.19 15.82 12.01
CA GLY A 183 8.06 16.59 11.49
C GLY A 183 8.46 17.63 10.45
N ASP A 184 9.53 18.40 10.70
CA ASP A 184 10.06 19.41 9.77
C ASP A 184 10.60 18.78 8.48
N LEU A 185 11.33 17.65 8.59
CA LEU A 185 11.84 16.92 7.43
C LEU A 185 10.69 16.32 6.60
N PHE A 186 9.67 15.77 7.24
CA PHE A 186 8.49 15.25 6.57
C PHE A 186 7.69 16.37 5.88
N GLY A 187 7.45 17.48 6.58
CA GLY A 187 6.75 18.65 6.04
C GLY A 187 7.49 19.34 4.88
N SER A 188 8.83 19.27 4.85
CA SER A 188 9.67 19.78 3.76
C SER A 188 9.90 18.76 2.62
N GLY A 189 9.33 17.55 2.72
CA GLY A 189 9.46 16.50 1.71
C GLY A 189 10.84 15.84 1.65
N LYS A 190 11.66 15.98 2.70
CA LYS A 190 12.99 15.36 2.84
C LYS A 190 12.96 14.01 3.57
N MET A 191 11.84 13.69 4.19
CA MET A 191 11.59 12.42 4.87
C MET A 191 10.22 11.91 4.42
N PHE A 192 10.06 10.60 4.36
CA PHE A 192 8.86 9.95 3.85
C PHE A 192 8.20 9.08 4.90
N LEU A 193 6.95 8.71 4.66
CA LEU A 193 6.12 8.00 5.64
C LEU A 193 6.80 6.73 6.21
N PRO A 194 7.48 5.86 5.43
CA PRO A 194 8.19 4.71 5.99
C PRO A 194 9.18 5.08 7.10
N GLN A 195 9.91 6.18 6.91
CA GLN A 195 10.90 6.64 7.87
C GLN A 195 10.22 7.25 9.10
N VAL A 196 9.14 8.02 8.90
CA VAL A 196 8.36 8.62 10.01
C VAL A 196 7.79 7.53 10.93
N VAL A 197 7.28 6.43 10.37
CA VAL A 197 6.78 5.29 11.17
C VAL A 197 7.93 4.60 11.91
N LYS A 198 9.12 4.46 11.30
CA LYS A 198 10.32 3.95 12.01
C LYS A 198 10.74 4.86 13.16
N SER A 199 10.70 6.18 12.98
CA SER A 199 10.97 7.15 14.06
C SER A 199 9.97 7.01 15.21
N ALA A 200 8.68 6.85 14.88
CA ALA A 200 7.62 6.66 15.88
C ALA A 200 7.84 5.41 16.74
N ARG A 201 8.30 4.32 16.13
CA ARG A 201 8.68 3.10 16.86
C ARG A 201 9.77 3.37 17.90
N VAL A 202 10.83 4.06 17.51
CA VAL A 202 11.92 4.44 18.42
C VAL A 202 11.39 5.31 19.57
N MET A 203 10.52 6.27 19.26
CA MET A 203 9.86 7.12 20.26
C MET A 203 9.02 6.31 21.25
N LYS A 204 8.17 5.39 20.77
CA LYS A 204 7.34 4.55 21.65
C LYS A 204 8.17 3.64 22.54
N GLN A 205 9.23 3.04 22.02
CA GLN A 205 10.14 2.20 22.81
C GLN A 205 10.83 3.02 23.91
N ALA A 206 11.29 4.23 23.59
CA ALA A 206 11.85 5.17 24.56
C ALA A 206 10.85 5.54 25.68
N VAL A 207 9.62 5.91 25.31
CA VAL A 207 8.56 6.25 26.28
C VAL A 207 8.20 5.04 27.14
N SER A 208 8.05 3.86 26.53
CA SER A 208 7.74 2.61 27.24
C SER A 208 8.79 2.28 28.30
N TYR A 209 10.07 2.54 28.01
CA TYR A 209 11.16 2.38 28.97
C TYR A 209 11.04 3.36 30.16
N LEU A 210 10.59 4.60 29.92
CA LEU A 210 10.45 5.64 30.94
C LEU A 210 9.22 5.47 31.85
N LEU A 211 8.16 4.80 31.39
CA LEU A 211 6.88 4.66 32.11
C LEU A 211 7.02 4.14 33.57
N PRO A 212 7.84 3.11 33.88
CA PRO A 212 8.02 2.65 35.25
C PRO A 212 8.65 3.71 36.16
N TYR A 213 9.55 4.55 35.62
CA TYR A 213 10.21 5.61 36.38
C TYR A 213 9.26 6.79 36.64
N MET A 214 8.41 7.12 35.67
CA MET A 214 7.38 8.16 35.85
C MET A 214 6.37 7.83 36.95
N LYS A 215 6.09 6.53 37.17
CA LYS A 215 5.21 6.06 38.26
C LYS A 215 5.86 6.14 39.64
N ASN A 216 7.19 6.14 39.72
CA ASN A 216 7.94 6.18 40.99
C ASN A 216 8.27 7.62 41.42
N ASP A 217 8.11 8.61 40.54
CA ASP A 217 8.32 10.04 40.79
C ASP A 217 7.14 10.68 41.58
N GLU A 218 6.51 9.94 42.51
CA GLU A 218 5.23 10.28 43.18
C GLU A 218 5.24 11.56 44.04
N GLU A 219 6.36 12.27 44.20
CA GLU A 219 6.39 13.53 44.96
C GLU A 219 5.81 14.75 44.20
N VAL A 220 5.42 14.62 42.92
CA VAL A 220 4.82 15.71 42.13
C VAL A 220 3.69 15.24 41.20
N GLU A 221 2.51 14.90 41.76
CA GLU A 221 1.35 14.38 41.01
C GLU A 221 0.88 15.24 39.81
N ASP A 222 1.07 16.56 39.84
CA ASP A 222 0.66 17.46 38.74
C ASP A 222 1.69 17.60 37.61
N LYS A 223 2.95 17.19 37.80
CA LYS A 223 4.01 17.29 36.77
C LYS A 223 4.34 15.98 36.04
N ASN A 224 3.80 14.86 36.51
CA ASN A 224 4.06 13.54 35.90
C ASN A 224 3.09 13.18 34.75
N LYS A 225 2.19 14.09 34.36
CA LYS A 225 1.34 13.90 33.18
C LYS A 225 2.04 14.45 31.95
N ILE A 226 2.21 13.58 30.95
CA ILE A 226 2.71 13.97 29.62
C ILE A 226 1.82 15.09 29.09
N SER A 227 2.42 16.24 28.78
CA SER A 227 1.70 17.36 28.18
C SER A 227 1.50 17.11 26.68
N TYR A 228 0.33 16.62 26.29
CA TYR A 228 -0.05 16.47 24.90
C TYR A 228 -0.60 17.78 24.30
N SER A 229 -0.34 18.01 23.01
CA SER A 229 -0.86 19.13 22.23
C SER A 229 -2.38 19.05 21.99
N GLY A 230 -2.98 17.87 22.22
CA GLY A 230 -4.40 17.59 22.08
C GLY A 230 -4.69 16.09 22.16
N LYS A 231 -5.94 15.74 22.45
CA LYS A 231 -6.43 14.35 22.51
C LYS A 231 -7.38 14.06 21.35
N ILE A 232 -7.11 13.01 20.60
CA ILE A 232 -7.84 12.67 19.37
C ILE A 232 -8.32 11.23 19.46
N LEU A 233 -9.60 11.01 19.21
CA LEU A 233 -10.18 9.67 19.09
C LEU A 233 -10.22 9.25 17.63
N LEU A 234 -9.70 8.08 17.32
CA LEU A 234 -9.77 7.48 15.98
C LEU A 234 -10.58 6.18 16.02
N ALA A 235 -11.44 5.97 15.02
CA ALA A 235 -12.22 4.75 14.90
C ALA A 235 -12.48 4.39 13.44
N THR A 236 -12.35 3.11 13.09
CA THR A 236 -12.96 2.58 11.87
C THR A 236 -14.42 2.27 12.18
N VAL A 237 -15.31 2.85 11.37
CA VAL A 237 -16.75 2.85 11.65
C VAL A 237 -17.35 1.44 11.63
N LYS A 238 -18.57 1.33 12.19
CA LYS A 238 -19.32 0.09 12.34
C LYS A 238 -19.37 -0.71 11.02
N GLY A 239 -19.11 -2.02 11.12
CA GLY A 239 -19.17 -2.96 10.00
C GLY A 239 -17.98 -2.91 9.03
N ASP A 240 -17.05 -1.97 9.19
CA ASP A 240 -15.79 -1.91 8.43
C ASP A 240 -14.61 -2.40 9.28
N VAL A 241 -13.64 -3.03 8.63
CA VAL A 241 -12.57 -3.82 9.25
C VAL A 241 -11.17 -3.34 8.86
N HIS A 242 -11.07 -2.45 7.88
CA HIS A 242 -9.78 -2.00 7.38
C HIS A 242 -9.27 -0.81 8.19
N ASP A 243 -8.02 -0.90 8.63
CA ASP A 243 -7.42 0.07 9.54
C ASP A 243 -6.01 0.54 9.17
N ILE A 244 -5.41 0.06 8.07
CA ILE A 244 -4.05 0.45 7.67
C ILE A 244 -3.89 1.98 7.62
N GLY A 245 -4.77 2.67 6.89
CA GLY A 245 -4.75 4.13 6.80
C GLY A 245 -5.02 4.84 8.14
N LYS A 246 -5.89 4.27 8.98
CA LYS A 246 -6.17 4.81 10.33
C LYS A 246 -4.92 4.73 11.21
N ASN A 247 -4.22 3.60 11.17
CA ASN A 247 -3.03 3.36 11.99
C ASN A 247 -1.87 4.25 11.53
N ILE A 248 -1.74 4.49 10.22
CA ILE A 248 -0.82 5.49 9.68
C ILE A 248 -1.14 6.89 10.23
N VAL A 249 -2.40 7.33 10.20
CA VAL A 249 -2.81 8.63 10.76
C VAL A 249 -2.52 8.70 12.26
N ALA A 250 -2.81 7.63 13.01
CA ALA A 250 -2.52 7.55 14.44
C ALA A 250 -1.03 7.77 14.73
N VAL A 251 -0.16 7.03 14.04
CA VAL A 251 1.30 7.13 14.19
C VAL A 251 1.79 8.53 13.84
N VAL A 252 1.36 9.09 12.71
CA VAL A 252 1.77 10.42 12.26
C VAL A 252 1.33 11.51 13.25
N LEU A 253 0.13 11.40 13.84
CA LEU A 253 -0.33 12.34 14.86
C LEU A 253 0.41 12.16 16.20
N GLN A 254 0.72 10.92 16.60
CA GLN A 254 1.58 10.66 17.78
C GLN A 254 2.96 11.30 17.61
N CYS A 255 3.53 11.27 16.41
CA CYS A 255 4.79 11.96 16.09
C CYS A 255 4.73 13.48 16.29
N ASN A 256 3.52 14.06 16.31
CA ASN A 256 3.28 15.50 16.51
C ASN A 256 2.76 15.82 17.91
N ASN A 257 3.05 14.96 18.89
CA ASN A 257 2.68 15.11 20.30
C ASN A 257 1.16 15.15 20.57
N TYR A 258 0.37 14.41 19.80
CA TYR A 258 -1.05 14.21 20.08
C TYR A 258 -1.29 12.88 20.81
N GLU A 259 -2.18 12.90 21.80
CA GLU A 259 -2.68 11.68 22.45
C GLU A 259 -3.72 11.04 21.55
N ILE A 260 -3.52 9.78 21.17
CA ILE A 260 -4.43 9.04 20.29
C ILE A 260 -5.16 7.95 21.07
N ILE A 261 -6.49 8.00 21.03
CA ILE A 261 -7.38 6.94 21.52
C ILE A 261 -7.92 6.22 20.30
N ASP A 262 -7.32 5.07 19.97
CA ASP A 262 -7.77 4.22 18.88
C ASP A 262 -8.79 3.18 19.39
N LEU A 263 -10.05 3.30 18.95
CA LEU A 263 -11.11 2.36 19.31
C LEU A 263 -11.10 1.07 18.47
N GLY A 264 -10.21 0.96 17.50
CA GLY A 264 -10.09 -0.18 16.60
C GLY A 264 -11.09 -0.13 15.44
N VAL A 265 -11.62 -1.30 15.09
CA VAL A 265 -12.50 -1.51 13.93
C VAL A 265 -13.90 -1.94 14.31
N MET A 266 -14.84 -1.82 13.37
CA MET A 266 -16.26 -2.12 13.56
C MET A 266 -16.89 -1.39 14.76
N VAL A 267 -16.48 -0.14 15.01
CA VAL A 267 -16.88 0.58 16.22
C VAL A 267 -18.27 1.22 16.07
N PRO A 268 -19.25 0.90 16.94
CA PRO A 268 -20.57 1.53 16.88
C PRO A 268 -20.53 3.02 17.20
N ALA A 269 -21.39 3.82 16.54
CA ALA A 269 -21.47 5.27 16.74
C ALA A 269 -21.62 5.68 18.21
N ASN A 270 -22.43 4.93 18.97
CA ASN A 270 -22.69 5.17 20.38
C ASN A 270 -21.38 5.12 21.19
N LYS A 271 -20.57 4.09 20.98
CA LYS A 271 -19.28 3.89 21.67
C LYS A 271 -18.30 4.99 21.32
N ILE A 272 -18.25 5.41 20.05
CA ILE A 272 -17.41 6.54 19.60
C ILE A 272 -17.78 7.81 20.37
N ILE A 273 -19.08 8.15 20.39
CA ILE A 273 -19.58 9.38 21.01
C ILE A 273 -19.42 9.36 22.53
N GLU A 274 -19.76 8.24 23.17
CA GLU A 274 -19.63 8.07 24.62
C GLU A 274 -18.17 8.21 25.06
N THR A 275 -17.26 7.52 24.37
CA THR A 275 -15.82 7.61 24.68
C THR A 275 -15.29 9.00 24.41
N ALA A 276 -15.67 9.63 23.30
CA ALA A 276 -15.23 10.99 22.97
C ALA A 276 -15.61 12.01 24.07
N ILE A 277 -16.82 11.89 24.62
CA ILE A 277 -17.30 12.76 25.70
C ILE A 277 -16.65 12.41 27.04
N SER A 278 -16.54 11.12 27.39
CA SER A 278 -15.96 10.70 28.68
C SER A 278 -14.48 11.05 28.78
N GLU A 279 -13.73 10.82 27.70
CA GLU A 279 -12.30 11.09 27.61
C GLU A 279 -11.98 12.56 27.32
N LYS A 280 -13.01 13.38 27.08
CA LYS A 280 -12.91 14.81 26.73
C LYS A 280 -11.96 15.04 25.55
N VAL A 281 -12.20 14.30 24.47
CA VAL A 281 -11.35 14.37 23.28
C VAL A 281 -11.61 15.69 22.54
N ASP A 282 -10.56 16.24 21.95
CA ASP A 282 -10.62 17.50 21.22
C ASP A 282 -11.10 17.30 19.77
N ILE A 283 -10.86 16.12 19.19
CA ILE A 283 -11.20 15.78 17.79
C ILE A 283 -11.62 14.30 17.70
N ILE A 284 -12.61 14.01 16.86
CA ILE A 284 -13.00 12.64 16.46
C ILE A 284 -12.57 12.42 15.01
N GLY A 285 -11.82 11.35 14.71
CA GLY A 285 -11.49 10.91 13.35
C GLY A 285 -12.20 9.60 13.01
N LEU A 286 -12.88 9.57 11.87
CA LEU A 286 -13.60 8.41 11.36
C LEU A 286 -12.94 7.89 10.08
N SER A 287 -12.71 6.58 10.04
CA SER A 287 -12.14 5.86 8.89
C SER A 287 -13.17 4.90 8.27
N GLY A 288 -13.14 4.76 6.94
CA GLY A 288 -13.95 3.79 6.20
C GLY A 288 -13.40 3.49 4.80
N LEU A 289 -13.39 2.22 4.42
CA LEU A 289 -12.95 1.69 3.13
C LEU A 289 -14.11 1.34 2.19
N ILE A 290 -15.25 0.87 2.72
CA ILE A 290 -16.37 0.39 1.89
C ILE A 290 -17.53 1.38 1.83
N THR A 291 -18.35 1.30 0.77
CA THR A 291 -19.44 2.27 0.58
C THR A 291 -20.48 2.32 1.70
N PRO A 292 -20.83 1.21 2.39
CA PRO A 292 -21.69 1.26 3.59
C PRO A 292 -21.11 2.10 4.74
N SER A 293 -19.78 2.22 4.84
CA SER A 293 -19.10 2.98 5.89
C SER A 293 -19.43 4.48 5.83
N LEU A 294 -19.75 5.00 4.64
CA LEU A 294 -20.16 6.41 4.47
C LEU A 294 -21.46 6.74 5.20
N ASP A 295 -22.37 5.77 5.31
CA ASP A 295 -23.64 5.94 6.01
C ASP A 295 -23.46 5.88 7.52
N GLU A 296 -22.56 5.03 8.01
CA GLU A 296 -22.18 5.02 9.41
C GLU A 296 -21.52 6.34 9.83
N MET A 297 -20.71 6.96 8.97
CA MET A 297 -20.18 8.31 9.21
C MET A 297 -21.29 9.37 9.28
N CYS A 298 -22.32 9.28 8.43
CA CYS A 298 -23.49 10.15 8.53
C CYS A 298 -24.23 9.95 9.86
N THR A 299 -24.38 8.71 10.31
CA THR A 299 -25.01 8.35 11.58
C THR A 299 -24.23 8.93 12.76
N VAL A 300 -22.89 8.78 12.79
CA VAL A 300 -22.05 9.37 13.84
C VAL A 300 -22.23 10.89 13.89
N ALA A 301 -22.21 11.57 12.74
CA ALA A 301 -22.42 13.02 12.68
C ALA A 301 -23.81 13.43 13.19
N ALA A 302 -24.86 12.73 12.79
CA ALA A 302 -26.23 12.98 13.23
C ALA A 302 -26.43 12.73 14.73
N GLU A 303 -25.88 11.65 15.28
CA GLU A 303 -25.97 11.32 16.70
C GLU A 303 -25.14 12.28 17.57
N LEU A 304 -23.96 12.69 17.11
CA LEU A 304 -23.13 13.68 17.81
C LEU A 304 -23.84 15.04 17.86
N ASN A 305 -24.55 15.42 16.79
CA ASN A 305 -25.34 16.66 16.74
C ASN A 305 -26.45 16.72 17.81
N LYS A 306 -26.97 15.57 18.25
CA LYS A 306 -27.96 15.49 19.33
C LYS A 306 -27.33 15.74 20.70
N LYS A 307 -26.02 15.55 20.85
CA LYS A 307 -25.27 15.83 22.09
C LYS A 307 -24.93 17.32 22.19
N ASP A 308 -24.66 17.79 23.40
CA ASP A 308 -24.27 19.17 23.65
C ASP A 308 -22.75 19.32 23.58
N THR A 309 -22.21 19.19 22.36
CA THR A 309 -20.78 19.26 22.09
C THR A 309 -20.52 19.90 20.73
N ASN A 310 -19.32 20.43 20.56
CA ASN A 310 -18.82 21.05 19.33
C ASN A 310 -17.51 20.43 18.84
N ILE A 311 -17.18 19.21 19.31
CA ILE A 311 -15.99 18.46 18.91
C ILE A 311 -16.00 18.31 17.38
N PRO A 312 -14.97 18.77 16.65
CA PRO A 312 -14.86 18.59 15.21
C PRO A 312 -14.70 17.11 14.84
N ILE A 313 -15.23 16.76 13.66
CA ILE A 313 -15.11 15.42 13.06
C ILE A 313 -14.17 15.50 11.85
N LEU A 314 -13.15 14.65 11.82
CA LEU A 314 -12.33 14.38 10.64
C LEU A 314 -12.84 13.12 9.93
N ILE A 315 -13.02 13.21 8.61
CA ILE A 315 -13.47 12.13 7.75
C ILE A 315 -12.33 11.72 6.81
N GLY A 316 -11.98 10.44 6.81
CA GLY A 316 -10.97 9.87 5.92
C GLY A 316 -11.25 8.40 5.54
N GLY A 317 -10.42 7.85 4.65
CA GLY A 317 -10.53 6.48 4.13
C GLY A 317 -10.93 6.43 2.65
N ALA A 318 -10.71 5.28 1.98
CA ALA A 318 -10.69 5.20 0.52
C ALA A 318 -12.01 5.59 -0.17
N THR A 319 -13.15 5.30 0.43
CA THR A 319 -14.47 5.66 -0.13
C THR A 319 -14.89 7.09 0.17
N THR A 320 -14.19 7.77 1.07
CA THR A 320 -14.53 9.14 1.46
C THR A 320 -14.08 10.15 0.41
N SER A 321 -14.76 11.27 0.34
CA SER A 321 -14.39 12.37 -0.56
C SER A 321 -14.85 13.71 -0.01
N LYS A 322 -14.22 14.79 -0.50
CA LYS A 322 -14.64 16.15 -0.17
C LYS A 322 -16.10 16.40 -0.54
N VAL A 323 -16.52 15.94 -1.72
CA VAL A 323 -17.90 16.10 -2.22
C VAL A 323 -18.89 15.35 -1.33
N HIS A 324 -18.63 14.08 -1.01
CA HIS A 324 -19.54 13.31 -0.16
C HIS A 324 -19.63 13.92 1.25
N THR A 325 -18.49 14.30 1.83
CA THR A 325 -18.45 14.94 3.16
C THR A 325 -19.25 16.24 3.19
N ALA A 326 -19.08 17.11 2.21
CA ALA A 326 -19.81 18.37 2.11
C ALA A 326 -21.32 18.17 1.91
N VAL A 327 -21.72 17.24 1.04
CA VAL A 327 -23.12 17.07 0.62
C VAL A 327 -23.94 16.19 1.56
N LYS A 328 -23.32 15.19 2.21
CA LYS A 328 -24.03 14.14 2.94
C LYS A 328 -23.70 14.07 4.43
N ILE A 329 -22.46 14.30 4.84
CA ILE A 329 -22.05 14.14 6.25
C ILE A 329 -22.18 15.46 7.03
N SER A 330 -21.49 16.51 6.57
CA SER A 330 -21.43 17.82 7.22
C SER A 330 -22.81 18.42 7.55
N PRO A 331 -23.83 18.34 6.68
CA PRO A 331 -25.17 18.87 6.98
C PRO A 331 -25.89 18.20 8.16
N ASN A 332 -25.44 17.01 8.60
CA ASN A 332 -26.01 16.33 9.76
C ASN A 332 -25.44 16.83 11.09
N TYR A 333 -24.37 17.63 11.06
CA TYR A 333 -23.68 18.12 12.26
C TYR A 333 -23.44 19.63 12.22
N ASN A 334 -24.42 20.38 12.73
CA ASN A 334 -24.43 21.84 12.72
C ASN A 334 -23.74 22.47 13.95
N LYS A 335 -23.63 21.72 15.05
CA LYS A 335 -23.03 22.20 16.31
C LYS A 335 -21.50 22.29 16.27
N GLY A 336 -20.85 21.49 15.43
CA GLY A 336 -19.41 21.53 15.22
C GLY A 336 -19.01 21.73 13.77
N GLN A 337 -17.85 21.19 13.39
CA GLN A 337 -17.37 21.20 12.01
C GLN A 337 -16.95 19.79 11.61
N THR A 338 -17.42 19.35 10.44
CA THR A 338 -16.92 18.13 9.78
C THR A 338 -15.92 18.53 8.70
N LEU A 339 -14.74 17.90 8.66
CA LEU A 339 -13.70 18.15 7.66
C LEU A 339 -13.25 16.84 7.01
N TYR A 340 -13.17 16.85 5.70
CA TYR A 340 -12.52 15.80 4.92
C TYR A 340 -11.00 16.01 4.88
N VAL A 341 -10.25 14.97 5.21
CA VAL A 341 -8.79 14.94 5.16
C VAL A 341 -8.35 13.85 4.19
N THR A 342 -7.44 14.17 3.27
CA THR A 342 -7.07 13.26 2.17
C THR A 342 -6.12 12.15 2.57
N ASP A 343 -5.17 12.47 3.45
CA ASP A 343 -4.01 11.62 3.76
C ASP A 343 -3.44 12.02 5.13
N ALA A 344 -2.53 11.20 5.66
CA ALA A 344 -2.00 11.40 7.01
C ALA A 344 -1.12 12.66 7.11
N SER A 345 -0.40 12.99 6.02
CA SER A 345 0.44 14.19 5.97
C SER A 345 -0.37 15.47 6.21
N ARG A 346 -1.55 15.58 5.60
CA ARG A 346 -2.44 16.73 5.77
C ARG A 346 -3.20 16.72 7.08
N ALA A 347 -3.40 15.55 7.69
CA ALA A 347 -4.08 15.45 8.98
C ALA A 347 -3.37 16.30 10.05
N VAL A 348 -2.04 16.32 10.06
CA VAL A 348 -1.24 17.10 11.03
C VAL A 348 -1.57 18.60 10.95
N GLY A 349 -1.54 19.16 9.74
CA GLY A 349 -1.83 20.59 9.54
C GLY A 349 -3.26 20.96 9.93
N VAL A 350 -4.22 20.12 9.53
CA VAL A 350 -5.64 20.33 9.87
C VAL A 350 -5.88 20.25 11.38
N VAL A 351 -5.30 19.26 12.06
CA VAL A 351 -5.39 19.11 13.52
C VAL A 351 -4.74 20.32 14.21
N SER A 352 -3.53 20.71 13.82
CA SER A 352 -2.83 21.88 14.39
C SER A 352 -3.66 23.16 14.27
N ASP A 353 -4.29 23.38 13.12
CA ASP A 353 -5.15 24.53 12.91
C ASP A 353 -6.46 24.47 13.71
N LEU A 354 -7.04 23.28 13.91
CA LEU A 354 -8.22 23.09 14.74
C LEU A 354 -7.95 23.29 16.24
N MET A 355 -6.74 22.97 16.69
CA MET A 355 -6.30 23.15 18.08
C MET A 355 -5.86 24.60 18.37
N SER A 356 -5.46 25.35 17.34
CA SER A 356 -5.04 26.75 17.48
C SER A 356 -6.21 27.69 17.77
N LYS A 357 -6.09 28.52 18.82
CA LYS A 357 -7.08 29.55 19.16
C LYS A 357 -7.28 30.59 18.04
N ASP A 358 -6.20 30.93 17.32
CA ASP A 358 -6.23 31.97 16.29
C ASP A 358 -6.63 31.43 14.92
N ARG A 359 -6.20 30.20 14.57
CA ARG A 359 -6.41 29.62 13.23
C ARG A 359 -7.71 28.84 13.10
N ARG A 360 -8.24 28.26 14.19
CA ARG A 360 -9.47 27.44 14.18
C ARG A 360 -10.65 28.17 13.54
N GLY A 361 -10.90 29.42 13.95
CA GLY A 361 -12.02 30.21 13.43
C GLY A 361 -11.92 30.47 11.92
N LYS A 362 -10.71 30.70 11.42
CA LYS A 362 -10.43 30.90 10.00
C LYS A 362 -10.66 29.60 9.21
N LEU A 363 -10.06 28.49 9.64
CA LEU A 363 -10.21 27.19 8.98
C LEU A 363 -11.67 26.76 8.89
N VAL A 364 -12.43 26.88 9.99
CA VAL A 364 -13.86 26.51 10.01
C VAL A 364 -14.66 27.38 9.04
N LYS A 365 -14.40 28.69 8.99
CA LYS A 365 -15.09 29.61 8.08
C LYS A 365 -14.80 29.29 6.62
N GLU A 366 -13.53 29.10 6.27
CA GLU A 366 -13.10 28.76 4.91
C GLU A 366 -13.70 27.42 4.46
N THR A 367 -13.66 26.40 5.33
CA THR A 367 -14.25 25.09 5.04
C THR A 367 -15.76 25.19 4.79
N ARG A 368 -16.49 26.00 5.57
CA ARG A 368 -17.95 26.18 5.39
C ARG A 368 -18.29 26.86 4.07
N VAL A 369 -17.49 27.85 3.65
CA VAL A 369 -17.65 28.50 2.34
C VAL A 369 -17.40 27.49 1.22
N GLU A 370 -16.28 26.78 1.26
CA GLU A 370 -15.94 25.76 0.26
C GLU A 370 -17.05 24.70 0.14
N TYR A 371 -17.56 24.21 1.27
CA TYR A 371 -18.61 23.17 1.25
C TYR A 371 -19.94 23.71 0.71
N SER A 372 -20.26 24.98 0.98
CA SER A 372 -21.46 25.61 0.43
C SER A 372 -21.41 25.69 -1.11
N GLU A 373 -20.25 26.07 -1.67
CA GLU A 373 -20.03 26.11 -3.11
C GLU A 373 -20.12 24.72 -3.76
N ILE A 374 -19.54 23.70 -3.09
CA ILE A 374 -19.63 22.30 -3.54
C ILE A 374 -21.08 21.82 -3.55
N ILE A 375 -21.85 22.13 -2.50
CA ILE A 375 -23.26 21.77 -2.39
C ILE A 375 -24.08 22.43 -3.51
N GLU A 376 -23.83 23.70 -3.81
CA GLU A 376 -24.52 24.42 -4.88
C GLU A 376 -24.19 23.84 -6.27
N SER A 377 -22.91 23.61 -6.55
CA SER A 377 -22.44 22.96 -7.78
C SER A 377 -23.03 21.56 -7.96
N TYR A 378 -23.08 20.77 -6.87
CA TYR A 378 -23.67 19.44 -6.88
C TYR A 378 -25.17 19.50 -7.23
N LYS A 379 -25.93 20.40 -6.59
CA LYS A 379 -27.37 20.59 -6.87
C LYS A 379 -27.62 20.93 -8.34
N ASN A 380 -26.81 21.82 -8.92
CA ASN A 380 -26.92 22.22 -10.32
C ASN A 380 -26.66 21.04 -11.29
N ARG A 381 -25.69 20.16 -10.97
CA ARG A 381 -25.39 18.97 -11.78
C ARG A 381 -26.49 17.89 -11.68
N THR A 382 -27.05 17.65 -10.50
CA THR A 382 -28.14 16.68 -10.32
C THR A 382 -29.43 17.11 -11.03
N ASN A 383 -29.64 18.40 -11.23
CA ASN A 383 -30.82 18.90 -11.95
C ASN A 383 -30.75 18.66 -13.48
N ALA A 384 -29.56 18.36 -14.03
CA ALA A 384 -29.37 18.02 -15.45
C ALA A 384 -29.74 16.55 -15.76
N ASN A 385 -30.91 16.12 -15.27
CA ASN A 385 -31.34 14.75 -15.05
C ASN A 385 -31.51 13.92 -16.36
N ASN A 386 -30.40 13.47 -16.96
CA ASN A 386 -30.38 12.68 -18.20
C ASN A 386 -30.50 11.17 -17.95
N ARG A 387 -31.40 10.75 -17.04
CA ARG A 387 -31.71 9.32 -16.84
C ARG A 387 -32.86 8.88 -17.70
N ILE A 388 -32.69 7.73 -18.34
CA ILE A 388 -33.76 7.07 -19.08
C ILE A 388 -34.50 6.08 -18.17
N SER A 389 -35.69 5.63 -18.55
CA SER A 389 -36.37 4.57 -17.78
C SER A 389 -35.58 3.27 -17.82
N ILE A 390 -35.71 2.42 -16.79
CA ILE A 390 -35.08 1.10 -16.76
C ILE A 390 -35.48 0.25 -17.98
N ASN A 391 -36.72 0.36 -18.45
CA ASN A 391 -37.18 -0.36 -19.65
C ASN A 391 -36.45 0.15 -20.90
N THR A 392 -36.32 1.46 -21.07
CA THR A 392 -35.55 2.04 -22.19
C THR A 392 -34.07 1.62 -22.12
N ALA A 393 -33.49 1.53 -20.92
CA ALA A 393 -32.13 1.04 -20.75
C ALA A 393 -32.00 -0.45 -21.12
N ARG A 394 -32.98 -1.28 -20.74
CA ARG A 394 -33.06 -2.71 -21.10
C ARG A 394 -33.21 -2.93 -22.61
N ASP A 395 -33.95 -2.05 -23.29
CA ASP A 395 -34.10 -2.06 -24.74
C ASP A 395 -32.77 -1.74 -25.44
N ASN A 396 -31.93 -0.87 -24.84
CA ASN A 396 -30.58 -0.53 -25.31
C ASN A 396 -29.45 -1.37 -24.66
N LYS A 397 -29.76 -2.62 -24.28
CA LYS A 397 -28.73 -3.54 -23.74
C LYS A 397 -27.71 -3.93 -24.80
N LEU A 398 -26.56 -4.44 -24.36
CA LEU A 398 -25.52 -4.94 -25.26
C LEU A 398 -26.08 -6.09 -26.13
N ALA A 399 -25.99 -5.93 -27.45
CA ALA A 399 -26.38 -6.95 -28.41
C ALA A 399 -25.17 -7.78 -28.85
N LEU A 400 -25.04 -8.97 -28.27
CA LEU A 400 -24.00 -9.95 -28.63
C LEU A 400 -24.55 -11.00 -29.60
N ASP A 401 -23.69 -11.47 -30.52
CA ASP A 401 -24.02 -12.57 -31.42
C ASP A 401 -23.89 -13.93 -30.70
N TRP A 402 -24.97 -14.31 -30.03
CA TRP A 402 -25.03 -15.54 -29.24
C TRP A 402 -25.04 -16.82 -30.08
N ASP A 403 -25.41 -16.75 -31.36
CA ASP A 403 -25.40 -17.90 -32.27
C ASP A 403 -23.96 -18.21 -32.73
N ALA A 404 -23.11 -17.19 -32.86
CA ALA A 404 -21.68 -17.35 -33.12
C ALA A 404 -20.85 -17.72 -31.86
N TYR A 405 -21.39 -17.49 -30.65
CA TYR A 405 -20.69 -17.80 -29.39
C TYR A 405 -21.06 -19.18 -28.83
N CYS A 406 -20.06 -20.01 -28.58
CA CYS A 406 -20.20 -21.29 -27.89
C CYS A 406 -19.46 -21.24 -26.54
N PRO A 407 -20.17 -21.22 -25.40
CA PRO A 407 -19.55 -21.28 -24.08
C PRO A 407 -18.60 -22.48 -23.92
N LYS A 408 -17.43 -22.25 -23.33
CA LYS A 408 -16.50 -23.32 -22.94
C LYS A 408 -16.94 -23.95 -21.64
N ASP A 409 -17.02 -25.28 -21.62
CA ASP A 409 -17.34 -26.02 -20.41
C ASP A 409 -16.13 -26.02 -19.45
N PRO A 410 -16.31 -25.67 -18.17
CA PRO A 410 -15.27 -25.80 -17.16
C PRO A 410 -14.84 -27.25 -16.96
N SER A 411 -13.63 -27.47 -16.43
CA SER A 411 -13.10 -28.82 -16.15
C SER A 411 -13.84 -29.55 -15.02
N PHE A 412 -14.55 -28.81 -14.15
CA PHE A 412 -15.40 -29.34 -13.09
C PHE A 412 -16.55 -28.36 -12.80
N LEU A 413 -17.60 -28.85 -12.13
CA LEU A 413 -18.67 -28.02 -11.60
C LEU A 413 -18.76 -28.19 -10.08
N GLY A 414 -19.29 -27.17 -9.39
CA GLY A 414 -19.30 -27.11 -7.93
C GLY A 414 -18.05 -26.43 -7.38
N VAL A 415 -17.75 -26.64 -6.10
CA VAL A 415 -16.69 -25.93 -5.37
C VAL A 415 -15.44 -26.79 -5.24
N LYS A 416 -14.28 -26.16 -5.36
CA LYS A 416 -12.97 -26.77 -5.12
C LYS A 416 -12.08 -25.84 -4.28
N LYS A 417 -11.45 -26.40 -3.25
CA LYS A 417 -10.36 -25.74 -2.50
C LYS A 417 -9.07 -25.80 -3.31
N ILE A 418 -8.23 -24.79 -3.17
CA ILE A 418 -6.91 -24.75 -3.78
C ILE A 418 -5.89 -25.00 -2.68
N ASP A 419 -5.42 -26.25 -2.61
CA ASP A 419 -4.63 -26.73 -1.46
C ASP A 419 -3.11 -26.46 -1.60
N ASP A 420 -2.65 -25.96 -2.76
CA ASP A 420 -1.21 -25.78 -3.08
C ASP A 420 -0.90 -24.36 -3.60
N ILE A 421 -0.98 -23.34 -2.75
CA ILE A 421 -0.56 -21.97 -3.10
C ILE A 421 0.82 -21.70 -2.52
N ASN A 422 1.84 -21.80 -3.37
CA ASN A 422 3.21 -21.53 -2.98
C ASN A 422 3.47 -20.01 -2.92
N LEU A 423 3.71 -19.49 -1.71
CA LEU A 423 3.98 -18.06 -1.47
C LEU A 423 5.21 -17.54 -2.25
N THR A 424 6.24 -18.38 -2.44
CA THR A 424 7.43 -18.00 -3.21
C THR A 424 7.08 -17.69 -4.66
N ASN A 425 6.21 -18.50 -5.28
CA ASN A 425 5.75 -18.26 -6.64
C ASN A 425 4.79 -17.08 -6.71
N LEU A 426 3.98 -16.88 -5.65
CA LEU A 426 3.00 -15.79 -5.61
C LEU A 426 3.64 -14.41 -5.56
N ARG A 427 4.86 -14.30 -5.04
CA ARG A 427 5.62 -13.05 -5.00
C ARG A 427 5.74 -12.38 -6.38
N GLU A 428 5.78 -13.16 -7.46
CA GLU A 428 5.85 -12.66 -8.83
C GLU A 428 4.52 -12.06 -9.34
N TYR A 429 3.41 -12.32 -8.66
CA TYR A 429 2.08 -11.79 -8.98
C TYR A 429 1.76 -10.49 -8.23
N ILE A 430 2.64 -10.05 -7.33
CA ILE A 430 2.42 -8.83 -6.55
C ILE A 430 2.55 -7.61 -7.46
N ASP A 431 1.46 -6.85 -7.60
CA ASP A 431 1.56 -5.45 -8.01
C ASP A 431 2.03 -4.61 -6.82
N TRP A 432 3.29 -4.16 -6.90
CA TRP A 432 3.93 -3.32 -5.89
C TRP A 432 3.51 -1.86 -5.96
N THR A 433 2.83 -1.42 -7.02
CA THR A 433 2.43 -0.01 -7.16
C THR A 433 1.48 0.42 -6.03
N PRO A 434 0.39 -0.31 -5.73
CA PRO A 434 -0.48 0.05 -4.60
C PRO A 434 0.18 -0.14 -3.22
N PHE A 435 1.20 -1.00 -3.12
CA PHE A 435 1.99 -1.11 -1.90
C PHE A 435 2.69 0.21 -1.59
N PHE A 436 3.40 0.80 -2.57
CA PHE A 436 4.03 2.11 -2.37
C PHE A 436 3.02 3.23 -2.12
N GLN A 437 1.86 3.20 -2.78
CA GLN A 437 0.79 4.17 -2.54
C GLN A 437 0.25 4.11 -1.11
N THR A 438 0.14 2.91 -0.53
CA THR A 438 -0.25 2.72 0.88
C THR A 438 0.73 3.43 1.83
N TRP A 439 2.01 3.47 1.44
CA TRP A 439 3.08 4.19 2.14
C TRP A 439 3.27 5.64 1.67
N GLU A 440 2.27 6.23 1.02
CA GLU A 440 2.27 7.62 0.50
C GLU A 440 3.43 7.93 -0.47
N LEU A 441 4.08 6.91 -1.05
CA LEU A 441 5.10 7.04 -2.08
C LEU A 441 4.45 6.98 -3.46
N ARG A 442 4.54 8.09 -4.22
CA ARG A 442 3.87 8.22 -5.52
C ARG A 442 4.71 7.63 -6.64
N GLY A 443 4.09 6.96 -7.60
CA GLY A 443 4.77 6.44 -8.79
C GLY A 443 4.51 4.96 -9.02
N SER A 444 4.92 4.48 -10.19
CA SER A 444 4.78 3.10 -10.65
C SER A 444 6.01 2.27 -10.26
N TYR A 445 5.79 1.03 -9.83
CA TYR A 445 6.87 0.05 -9.77
C TYR A 445 7.19 -0.46 -11.19
N PRO A 446 8.46 -0.71 -11.56
CA PRO A 446 9.68 -0.54 -10.75
C PRO A 446 10.31 0.86 -10.81
N GLU A 447 9.81 1.77 -11.64
CA GLU A 447 10.39 3.10 -11.88
C GLU A 447 10.59 3.91 -10.58
N ILE A 448 9.68 3.75 -9.62
CA ILE A 448 9.71 4.39 -8.31
C ILE A 448 11.02 4.13 -7.54
N LEU A 449 11.65 2.98 -7.74
CA LEU A 449 12.89 2.60 -7.07
C LEU A 449 14.10 3.44 -7.52
N SER A 450 14.01 4.03 -8.71
CA SER A 450 15.04 4.89 -9.30
C SER A 450 14.69 6.39 -9.23
N ASN A 451 13.62 6.73 -8.53
CA ASN A 451 13.17 8.12 -8.38
C ASN A 451 14.24 8.96 -7.67
N LYS A 452 14.47 10.18 -8.16
CA LYS A 452 15.52 11.08 -7.63
C LYS A 452 15.24 11.59 -6.22
N ASP A 453 13.97 11.77 -5.87
CA ASP A 453 13.57 12.40 -4.62
C ASP A 453 13.36 11.38 -3.50
N TYR A 454 12.83 10.20 -3.82
CA TYR A 454 12.48 9.16 -2.83
C TYR A 454 12.82 7.72 -3.24
N GLY A 455 13.63 7.52 -4.29
CA GLY A 455 14.03 6.19 -4.74
C GLY A 455 14.77 5.38 -3.68
N GLU A 456 15.63 6.04 -2.88
CA GLU A 456 16.32 5.40 -1.75
C GLU A 456 15.34 4.89 -0.69
N SER A 457 14.38 5.73 -0.26
CA SER A 457 13.36 5.33 0.70
C SER A 457 12.43 4.24 0.14
N ALA A 458 12.11 4.29 -1.15
CA ALA A 458 11.30 3.26 -1.82
C ALA A 458 12.07 1.92 -1.89
N MET A 459 13.36 1.95 -2.22
CA MET A 459 14.22 0.77 -2.23
C MET A 459 14.36 0.16 -0.84
N GLN A 460 14.56 0.98 0.19
CA GLN A 460 14.65 0.50 1.56
C GLN A 460 13.34 -0.17 2.00
N LEU A 461 12.18 0.50 1.79
CA LEU A 461 10.88 -0.06 2.10
C LEU A 461 10.62 -1.37 1.35
N PHE A 462 10.99 -1.44 0.07
CA PHE A 462 10.88 -2.64 -0.73
C PHE A 462 11.71 -3.78 -0.13
N ASN A 463 12.99 -3.51 0.20
CA ASN A 463 13.88 -4.50 0.80
C ASN A 463 13.34 -4.98 2.16
N ASP A 464 12.83 -4.08 2.99
CA ASP A 464 12.20 -4.42 4.27
C ASP A 464 10.99 -5.34 4.05
N ALA A 465 10.15 -5.04 3.05
CA ALA A 465 9.02 -5.90 2.68
C ALA A 465 9.47 -7.29 2.22
N GLN A 466 10.51 -7.37 1.38
CA GLN A 466 11.04 -8.64 0.92
C GLN A 466 11.64 -9.47 2.07
N ASN A 467 12.35 -8.82 2.98
CA ASN A 467 12.90 -9.48 4.17
C ASN A 467 11.78 -10.00 5.08
N LEU A 468 10.72 -9.21 5.27
CA LEU A 468 9.58 -9.63 6.08
C LEU A 468 8.80 -10.78 5.43
N ILE A 469 8.63 -10.76 4.09
CA ILE A 469 8.07 -11.90 3.34
C ILE A 469 8.92 -13.16 3.55
N ASN A 470 10.24 -13.07 3.39
CA ASN A 470 11.13 -14.21 3.61
C ASN A 470 11.01 -14.76 5.04
N LYS A 471 10.94 -13.87 6.04
CA LYS A 471 10.73 -14.27 7.44
C LYS A 471 9.36 -14.90 7.65
N ALA A 472 8.31 -14.35 7.05
CA ALA A 472 6.96 -14.87 7.12
C ALA A 472 6.84 -16.27 6.52
N ILE A 473 7.50 -16.51 5.38
CA ILE A 473 7.58 -17.84 4.75
C ILE A 473 8.38 -18.81 5.63
N ALA A 474 9.54 -18.39 6.15
CA ALA A 474 10.40 -19.26 6.96
C ALA A 474 9.79 -19.67 8.31
N ASN A 475 8.84 -18.89 8.82
CA ASN A 475 8.16 -19.13 10.11
C ASN A 475 6.68 -19.49 9.95
N ASP A 476 6.22 -19.78 8.73
CA ASP A 476 4.83 -20.15 8.42
C ASP A 476 3.77 -19.16 8.97
N TRP A 477 4.05 -17.86 8.88
CA TRP A 477 3.15 -16.81 9.40
C TRP A 477 1.90 -16.59 8.55
N ILE A 478 2.00 -16.85 7.25
CA ILE A 478 0.97 -16.51 6.27
C ILE A 478 0.39 -17.81 5.72
N ASP A 479 -0.88 -18.06 6.04
CA ASP A 479 -1.67 -19.15 5.49
C ASP A 479 -2.60 -18.61 4.42
N LEU A 480 -2.17 -18.71 3.16
CA LEU A 480 -2.97 -18.25 2.03
C LEU A 480 -3.92 -19.35 1.58
N ARG A 481 -5.22 -19.06 1.67
CA ARG A 481 -6.28 -20.00 1.30
C ARG A 481 -7.14 -19.44 0.18
N ALA A 482 -7.55 -20.31 -0.73
CA ALA A 482 -8.45 -19.96 -1.81
C ALA A 482 -9.44 -21.08 -2.14
N CYS A 483 -10.62 -20.69 -2.59
CA CYS A 483 -11.59 -21.59 -3.18
C CYS A 483 -12.22 -20.97 -4.42
N VAL A 484 -12.62 -21.82 -5.35
CA VAL A 484 -13.26 -21.44 -6.60
C VAL A 484 -14.39 -22.43 -6.90
N GLY A 485 -15.43 -21.96 -7.56
CA GLY A 485 -16.47 -22.83 -8.07
C GLY A 485 -17.08 -22.35 -9.38
N PHE A 486 -17.70 -23.30 -10.10
CA PHE A 486 -18.37 -23.05 -11.38
C PHE A 486 -19.75 -23.68 -11.38
N TRP A 487 -20.72 -22.96 -11.96
CA TRP A 487 -22.09 -23.42 -12.06
C TRP A 487 -22.67 -23.10 -13.43
N PRO A 488 -23.55 -23.97 -13.97
CA PRO A 488 -24.34 -23.63 -15.15
C PRO A 488 -25.18 -22.37 -14.88
N ALA A 489 -25.10 -21.42 -15.80
CA ALA A 489 -25.64 -20.08 -15.63
C ALA A 489 -26.38 -19.61 -16.89
N GLN A 490 -27.43 -18.82 -16.69
CA GLN A 490 -28.16 -18.14 -17.77
C GLN A 490 -28.58 -16.75 -17.35
N SER A 491 -28.54 -15.80 -18.28
CA SER A 491 -29.10 -14.48 -18.05
C SER A 491 -30.63 -14.49 -18.16
N ILE A 492 -31.29 -13.81 -17.21
CA ILE A 492 -32.73 -13.58 -17.18
C ILE A 492 -32.97 -12.10 -16.89
N GLY A 493 -33.29 -11.33 -17.92
CA GLY A 493 -33.38 -9.87 -17.79
C GLY A 493 -32.01 -9.28 -17.42
N ASP A 494 -31.95 -8.65 -16.25
CA ASP A 494 -30.72 -8.07 -15.68
C ASP A 494 -30.04 -9.01 -14.66
N ASP A 495 -30.54 -10.23 -14.46
CA ASP A 495 -30.00 -11.17 -13.47
C ASP A 495 -29.29 -12.34 -14.13
N ILE A 496 -28.48 -13.04 -13.34
CA ILE A 496 -27.80 -14.28 -13.72
C ILE A 496 -28.30 -15.39 -12.79
N LYS A 497 -29.04 -16.35 -13.35
CA LYS A 497 -29.59 -17.47 -12.63
C LYS A 497 -28.65 -18.68 -12.72
N LEU A 498 -28.35 -19.27 -11.57
CA LEU A 498 -27.52 -20.48 -11.46
C LEU A 498 -28.37 -21.71 -11.21
N TYR A 499 -27.92 -22.83 -11.77
CA TYR A 499 -28.58 -24.12 -11.70
C TYR A 499 -27.71 -25.17 -11.00
N SER A 500 -28.35 -26.20 -10.47
CA SER A 500 -27.67 -27.35 -9.88
C SER A 500 -26.90 -28.11 -10.95
N ASN A 501 -25.77 -28.70 -10.55
CA ASN A 501 -24.99 -29.58 -11.41
C ASN A 501 -25.73 -30.89 -11.69
N ASP A 502 -26.54 -31.34 -10.73
CA ASP A 502 -27.27 -32.62 -10.79
C ASP A 502 -28.64 -32.49 -11.48
N ASP A 503 -29.22 -31.29 -11.45
CA ASP A 503 -30.50 -30.98 -12.11
C ASP A 503 -30.46 -29.60 -12.78
N PRO A 504 -30.40 -29.53 -14.12
CA PRO A 504 -30.33 -28.27 -14.87
C PRO A 504 -31.61 -27.43 -14.78
N ASN A 505 -32.70 -27.94 -14.19
CA ASN A 505 -33.92 -27.19 -13.93
C ASN A 505 -34.01 -26.64 -12.51
N LEU A 506 -33.22 -27.19 -11.58
CA LEU A 506 -33.20 -26.73 -10.19
C LEU A 506 -32.31 -25.50 -10.07
N SER A 507 -32.91 -24.36 -9.71
CA SER A 507 -32.15 -23.14 -9.43
C SER A 507 -31.58 -23.17 -8.01
N ILE A 508 -30.31 -22.84 -7.87
CA ILE A 508 -29.61 -22.83 -6.58
C ILE A 508 -29.30 -21.41 -6.08
N ALA A 509 -29.17 -20.45 -6.99
CA ALA A 509 -28.89 -19.05 -6.66
C ALA A 509 -29.25 -18.12 -7.82
N THR A 510 -29.35 -16.83 -7.54
CA THR A 510 -29.45 -15.77 -8.54
C THR A 510 -28.52 -14.63 -8.12
N PHE A 511 -27.67 -14.19 -9.04
CA PHE A 511 -26.89 -12.97 -8.90
C PHE A 511 -27.65 -11.83 -9.55
N HIS A 512 -27.85 -10.75 -8.79
CA HIS A 512 -28.64 -9.62 -9.23
C HIS A 512 -27.73 -8.50 -9.71
N THR A 513 -27.85 -8.13 -10.98
CA THR A 513 -26.98 -7.11 -11.59
C THR A 513 -27.75 -5.81 -11.84
N ILE A 514 -27.01 -4.71 -11.91
CA ILE A 514 -27.52 -3.35 -12.07
C ILE A 514 -27.14 -2.84 -13.45
N ARG A 515 -28.10 -2.23 -14.14
CA ARG A 515 -27.95 -1.70 -15.49
C ARG A 515 -27.67 -0.20 -15.46
N GLN A 516 -26.74 0.22 -16.31
CA GLN A 516 -26.49 1.64 -16.58
C GLN A 516 -27.76 2.36 -17.01
N GLN A 517 -28.08 3.51 -16.39
CA GLN A 517 -29.34 4.24 -16.65
C GLN A 517 -29.14 5.66 -17.21
N MET A 518 -27.91 6.03 -17.55
CA MET A 518 -27.63 7.26 -18.29
C MET A 518 -28.13 7.15 -19.74
N SER A 519 -28.64 8.26 -20.29
CA SER A 519 -28.85 8.36 -21.74
C SER A 519 -27.53 8.11 -22.49
N ARG A 520 -27.60 7.40 -23.61
CA ARG A 520 -26.45 7.04 -24.44
C ARG A 520 -26.62 7.62 -25.84
N ASP A 521 -25.53 8.17 -26.38
CA ASP A 521 -25.44 8.53 -27.79
C ASP A 521 -25.44 7.27 -28.67
N SER A 522 -25.73 7.45 -29.96
CA SER A 522 -25.77 6.35 -30.94
C SER A 522 -24.48 5.51 -30.92
N GLY A 523 -24.61 4.19 -30.78
CA GLY A 523 -23.49 3.25 -30.78
C GLY A 523 -22.94 2.88 -29.39
N ARG A 524 -23.50 3.42 -28.30
CA ARG A 524 -23.18 3.00 -26.92
C ARG A 524 -24.38 2.31 -26.26
N TYR A 525 -24.08 1.23 -25.54
CA TYR A 525 -25.08 0.43 -24.83
C TYR A 525 -25.20 0.82 -23.36
N ASN A 526 -26.34 0.48 -22.77
CA ASN A 526 -26.60 0.53 -21.34
C ASN A 526 -26.23 -0.83 -20.74
N LEU A 527 -24.99 -0.98 -20.29
CA LEU A 527 -24.43 -2.27 -19.89
C LEU A 527 -24.99 -2.75 -18.53
N SER A 528 -25.11 -4.07 -18.40
CA SER A 528 -25.32 -4.81 -17.16
C SER A 528 -24.43 -6.05 -17.18
N LEU A 529 -23.95 -6.55 -16.03
CA LEU A 529 -23.06 -7.72 -16.01
C LEU A 529 -23.75 -8.98 -16.58
N SER A 530 -25.06 -9.09 -16.41
CA SER A 530 -25.87 -10.17 -17.01
C SER A 530 -25.80 -10.23 -18.54
N ASP A 531 -25.44 -9.13 -19.20
CA ASP A 531 -25.34 -9.09 -20.66
C ASP A 531 -24.21 -9.97 -21.19
N PHE A 532 -23.26 -10.39 -20.35
CA PHE A 532 -22.13 -11.24 -20.72
C PHE A 532 -22.36 -12.74 -20.47
N ILE A 533 -23.59 -13.14 -20.12
CA ILE A 533 -23.98 -14.54 -19.92
C ILE A 533 -25.04 -14.94 -20.94
N LYS A 534 -24.84 -16.06 -21.64
CA LYS A 534 -25.72 -16.53 -22.71
C LYS A 534 -27.16 -16.76 -22.21
N PRO A 535 -28.17 -16.12 -22.82
CA PRO A 535 -29.58 -16.35 -22.45
C PRO A 535 -30.09 -17.73 -22.87
N LYS A 536 -31.05 -18.28 -22.11
CA LYS A 536 -31.64 -19.63 -22.34
C LYS A 536 -32.14 -19.88 -23.76
N LYS A 537 -32.64 -18.85 -24.45
CA LYS A 537 -33.23 -18.98 -25.80
C LYS A 537 -32.20 -19.32 -26.89
N TYR A 538 -30.90 -19.18 -26.63
CA TYR A 538 -29.83 -19.41 -27.61
C TYR A 538 -29.15 -20.79 -27.49
N GLY A 539 -29.83 -21.76 -26.86
CA GLY A 539 -29.37 -23.16 -26.82
C GLY A 539 -28.42 -23.48 -25.67
N LYS A 540 -27.13 -23.75 -25.98
CA LYS A 540 -26.14 -24.23 -25.01
C LYS A 540 -26.09 -23.33 -23.77
N ILE A 541 -26.13 -23.95 -22.59
CA ILE A 541 -26.02 -23.26 -21.30
C ILE A 541 -24.64 -22.64 -21.13
N ASP A 542 -24.57 -21.47 -20.52
CA ASP A 542 -23.32 -20.80 -20.16
C ASP A 542 -22.89 -21.20 -18.74
N TYR A 543 -21.81 -20.59 -18.26
CA TYR A 543 -21.33 -20.80 -16.89
C TYR A 543 -20.97 -19.46 -16.23
N LEU A 544 -21.04 -19.46 -14.90
CA LEU A 544 -20.52 -18.39 -14.06
C LEU A 544 -19.59 -19.02 -13.03
N GLY A 545 -18.42 -18.41 -12.85
CA GLY A 545 -17.53 -18.76 -11.75
C GLY A 545 -17.67 -17.81 -10.57
N ALA A 546 -17.27 -18.28 -9.39
CA ALA A 546 -17.05 -17.42 -8.23
C ALA A 546 -15.79 -17.86 -7.48
N PHE A 547 -15.16 -16.94 -6.77
CA PHE A 547 -13.98 -17.22 -5.98
C PHE A 547 -13.93 -16.45 -4.67
N ALA A 548 -13.12 -16.96 -3.75
CA ALA A 548 -12.68 -16.23 -2.57
C ALA A 548 -11.23 -16.61 -2.24
N VAL A 549 -10.44 -15.63 -1.82
CA VAL A 549 -9.03 -15.75 -1.44
C VAL A 549 -8.79 -14.96 -0.16
N THR A 550 -7.93 -15.45 0.73
CA THR A 550 -7.42 -14.70 1.88
C THR A 550 -5.94 -15.00 2.09
N ALA A 551 -5.19 -14.01 2.54
CA ALA A 551 -3.76 -14.14 2.87
C ALA A 551 -3.45 -13.64 4.30
N ASP A 552 -4.47 -13.54 5.15
CA ASP A 552 -4.41 -12.93 6.48
C ASP A 552 -4.86 -13.93 7.57
N LEU A 553 -4.67 -15.23 7.29
CA LEU A 553 -4.76 -16.29 8.29
C LEU A 553 -3.35 -16.59 8.83
N GLY A 554 -3.23 -16.77 10.14
CA GLY A 554 -1.97 -17.07 10.83
C GLY A 554 -1.18 -15.85 11.32
N VAL A 555 -1.46 -14.64 10.79
CA VAL A 555 -0.68 -13.44 11.12
C VAL A 555 -0.94 -12.86 12.52
N ASN A 556 -1.95 -13.34 13.24
CA ASN A 556 -2.28 -12.84 14.59
C ASN A 556 -1.11 -12.97 15.57
N ASN A 557 -0.36 -14.07 15.51
CA ASN A 557 0.78 -14.30 16.41
C ASN A 557 1.90 -13.27 16.20
N PRO A 558 2.47 -13.09 14.99
CA PRO A 558 3.50 -12.07 14.79
C PRO A 558 2.96 -10.65 15.02
N MET A 559 1.68 -10.36 14.75
CA MET A 559 1.09 -9.05 15.07
C MET A 559 1.11 -8.77 16.58
N LEU A 560 0.73 -9.74 17.42
CA LEU A 560 0.78 -9.60 18.87
C LEU A 560 2.21 -9.41 19.40
N ASP A 561 3.18 -10.09 18.80
CA ASP A 561 4.59 -9.89 19.14
C ASP A 561 5.05 -8.46 18.78
N PHE A 562 4.72 -7.97 17.59
CA PHE A 562 5.04 -6.60 17.19
C PHE A 562 4.32 -5.54 18.04
N GLU A 563 3.06 -5.78 18.44
CA GLU A 563 2.32 -4.90 19.34
C GLU A 563 2.99 -4.82 20.72
N ARG A 564 3.41 -5.96 21.28
CA ARG A 564 4.15 -6.01 22.54
C ARG A 564 5.47 -5.23 22.47
N ASP A 565 6.13 -5.29 21.32
CA ASP A 565 7.42 -4.64 21.10
C ASP A 565 7.29 -3.16 20.63
N ASN A 566 6.06 -2.63 20.59
CA ASN A 566 5.72 -1.29 20.07
C ASN A 566 6.21 -1.02 18.64
N ASP A 567 6.21 -2.06 17.78
CA ASP A 567 6.71 -2.01 16.40
C ASP A 567 5.59 -1.74 15.39
N ASP A 568 5.05 -0.51 15.41
CA ASP A 568 4.01 -0.08 14.46
C ASP A 568 4.46 -0.23 12.99
N TYR A 569 5.77 -0.11 12.73
CA TYR A 569 6.34 -0.24 11.39
C TYR A 569 6.09 -1.65 10.84
N ASN A 570 6.48 -2.68 11.59
CA ASN A 570 6.28 -4.06 11.16
C ASN A 570 4.80 -4.49 11.16
N ILE A 571 3.96 -3.92 12.04
CA ILE A 571 2.51 -4.13 12.00
C ILE A 571 1.93 -3.62 10.67
N ILE A 572 2.21 -2.36 10.32
CA ILE A 572 1.70 -1.75 9.08
C ILE A 572 2.31 -2.44 7.85
N LEU A 573 3.59 -2.81 7.91
CA LEU A 573 4.28 -3.51 6.83
C LEU A 573 3.67 -4.88 6.57
N LEU A 574 3.46 -5.69 7.62
CA LEU A 574 2.86 -7.02 7.48
C LEU A 574 1.42 -6.93 6.94
N LYS A 575 0.59 -6.02 7.46
CA LYS A 575 -0.77 -5.78 6.92
C LYS A 575 -0.76 -5.36 5.45
N SER A 576 0.17 -4.47 5.08
CA SER A 576 0.30 -4.02 3.68
C SER A 576 0.74 -5.16 2.76
N ILE A 577 1.58 -6.07 3.24
CA ILE A 577 2.04 -7.26 2.51
C ILE A 577 0.93 -8.28 2.35
N THR A 578 0.16 -8.59 3.40
CA THR A 578 -0.97 -9.55 3.30
C THR A 578 -2.01 -9.05 2.32
N ASP A 579 -2.27 -7.74 2.27
CA ASP A 579 -3.14 -7.12 1.27
C ASP A 579 -2.65 -7.36 -0.16
N ARG A 580 -1.34 -7.18 -0.39
CA ARG A 580 -0.73 -7.47 -1.69
C ARG A 580 -0.78 -8.96 -2.04
N LEU A 581 -0.60 -9.85 -1.06
CA LEU A 581 -0.66 -11.29 -1.27
C LEU A 581 -2.08 -11.76 -1.55
N ALA A 582 -3.10 -11.15 -0.95
CA ALA A 582 -4.50 -11.45 -1.26
C ALA A 582 -4.83 -11.08 -2.73
N GLU A 583 -4.41 -9.89 -3.18
CA GLU A 583 -4.53 -9.44 -4.58
C GLU A 583 -3.76 -10.34 -5.55
N ALA A 584 -2.50 -10.65 -5.22
CA ALA A 584 -1.68 -11.57 -6.00
C ALA A 584 -2.32 -12.97 -6.08
N GLY A 585 -2.92 -13.45 -4.98
CA GLY A 585 -3.67 -14.70 -4.90
C GLY A 585 -4.91 -14.70 -5.81
N ALA A 586 -5.63 -13.58 -5.87
CA ALA A 586 -6.75 -13.42 -6.80
C ALA A 586 -6.32 -13.43 -8.27
N GLU A 587 -5.19 -12.77 -8.61
CA GLU A 587 -4.64 -12.78 -9.97
C GLU A 587 -4.14 -14.17 -10.37
N PHE A 588 -3.37 -14.83 -9.49
CA PHE A 588 -2.90 -16.20 -9.69
C PHE A 588 -4.06 -17.17 -9.90
N LEU A 589 -5.08 -17.10 -9.04
CA LEU A 589 -6.26 -17.96 -9.17
C LEU A 589 -6.99 -17.68 -10.48
N HIS A 590 -7.15 -16.41 -10.86
CA HIS A 590 -7.81 -16.06 -12.10
C HIS A 590 -7.03 -16.60 -13.32
N GLU A 591 -5.71 -16.44 -13.37
CA GLU A 591 -4.89 -17.04 -14.43
C GLU A 591 -5.09 -18.56 -14.50
N LYS A 592 -5.03 -19.25 -13.35
CA LYS A 592 -5.27 -20.69 -13.26
C LYS A 592 -6.68 -21.08 -13.74
N VAL A 593 -7.69 -20.25 -13.46
CA VAL A 593 -9.05 -20.43 -13.97
C VAL A 593 -9.11 -20.33 -15.49
N ARG A 594 -8.51 -19.30 -16.08
CA ARG A 594 -8.52 -19.10 -17.53
C ARG A 594 -7.81 -20.23 -18.28
N ARG A 595 -6.66 -20.67 -17.76
CA ARG A 595 -5.77 -21.63 -18.42
C ARG A 595 -6.17 -23.09 -18.18
N GLU A 596 -6.54 -23.42 -16.94
CA GLU A 596 -6.67 -24.82 -16.50
C GLU A 596 -8.09 -25.16 -16.02
N LEU A 597 -8.62 -24.42 -15.03
CA LEU A 597 -9.83 -24.85 -14.32
C LEU A 597 -11.11 -24.63 -15.12
N TRP A 598 -11.26 -23.47 -15.76
CA TRP A 598 -12.28 -23.24 -16.78
C TRP A 598 -11.72 -23.53 -18.17
N GLY A 599 -10.47 -23.14 -18.43
CA GLY A 599 -9.71 -23.61 -19.58
C GLY A 599 -10.20 -23.06 -20.93
N TYR A 600 -10.73 -21.83 -20.93
CA TYR A 600 -11.12 -21.13 -22.15
C TYR A 600 -9.94 -20.42 -22.84
N SER A 601 -8.81 -20.25 -22.15
CA SER A 601 -7.56 -19.69 -22.69
C SER A 601 -6.33 -20.55 -22.33
N PRO A 602 -6.27 -21.83 -22.75
CA PRO A 602 -5.20 -22.76 -22.33
C PRO A 602 -3.80 -22.38 -22.84
N ASN A 603 -3.73 -21.67 -23.97
CA ASN A 603 -2.48 -21.24 -24.60
C ASN A 603 -2.08 -19.79 -24.21
N GLU A 604 -2.73 -19.21 -23.19
CA GLU A 604 -2.37 -17.89 -22.67
C GLU A 604 -0.91 -17.88 -22.18
N ASN A 605 -0.15 -16.89 -22.60
CA ASN A 605 1.25 -16.70 -22.22
C ASN A 605 1.52 -15.19 -22.04
N LEU A 606 0.95 -14.63 -20.99
CA LEU A 606 1.05 -13.20 -20.66
C LEU A 606 2.22 -12.95 -19.70
N SER A 607 2.88 -11.79 -19.86
CA SER A 607 3.79 -11.29 -18.83
C SER A 607 3.01 -10.84 -17.60
N LYS A 608 3.68 -10.67 -16.45
CA LYS A 608 3.04 -10.16 -15.23
C LYS A 608 2.53 -8.74 -15.43
N GLU A 609 3.25 -7.93 -16.19
CA GLU A 609 2.82 -6.58 -16.59
C GLU A 609 1.56 -6.61 -17.45
N ASP A 610 1.41 -7.60 -18.34
CA ASP A 610 0.21 -7.76 -19.14
C ASP A 610 -0.99 -8.23 -18.31
N LEU A 611 -0.77 -9.02 -17.25
CA LEU A 611 -1.82 -9.40 -16.28
C LEU A 611 -2.37 -8.15 -15.56
N ILE A 612 -1.48 -7.26 -15.10
CA ILE A 612 -1.88 -5.99 -14.45
C ILE A 612 -2.68 -5.10 -15.41
N LYS A 613 -2.32 -5.10 -16.70
CA LYS A 613 -3.06 -4.37 -17.76
C LYS A 613 -4.35 -5.07 -18.21
N GLU A 614 -4.68 -6.21 -17.62
CA GLU A 614 -5.85 -7.01 -17.95
C GLU A 614 -5.87 -7.49 -19.42
N GLY A 615 -4.69 -7.82 -19.98
CA GLY A 615 -4.52 -8.27 -21.37
C GLY A 615 -5.08 -9.66 -21.70
N TYR A 616 -5.96 -10.20 -20.86
CA TYR A 616 -6.56 -11.54 -20.99
C TYR A 616 -8.05 -11.47 -21.37
N ILE A 617 -8.60 -12.62 -21.73
CA ILE A 617 -10.04 -12.81 -21.99
C ILE A 617 -10.78 -13.03 -20.66
N GLY A 618 -11.93 -12.37 -20.52
CA GLY A 618 -12.79 -12.49 -19.35
C GLY A 618 -12.47 -11.48 -18.25
N ILE A 619 -13.35 -11.40 -17.25
CA ILE A 619 -13.25 -10.46 -16.14
C ILE A 619 -13.57 -11.15 -14.81
N ARG A 620 -13.15 -10.51 -13.71
CA ARG A 620 -13.35 -11.00 -12.34
C ARG A 620 -14.06 -10.01 -11.39
N PRO A 621 -15.27 -9.50 -11.73
CA PRO A 621 -15.90 -8.42 -10.98
C PRO A 621 -16.22 -8.82 -9.53
N ALA A 622 -15.84 -7.94 -8.61
CA ALA A 622 -16.05 -8.09 -7.18
C ALA A 622 -17.20 -7.18 -6.68
N PRO A 623 -18.15 -7.70 -5.88
CA PRO A 623 -19.19 -6.87 -5.28
C PRO A 623 -18.63 -5.74 -4.40
N GLY A 624 -19.08 -4.52 -4.66
CA GLY A 624 -18.60 -3.26 -4.10
C GLY A 624 -17.86 -2.38 -5.12
N TYR A 625 -17.36 -2.96 -6.22
CA TYR A 625 -16.75 -2.21 -7.31
C TYR A 625 -17.80 -1.54 -8.20
N PRO A 626 -17.43 -0.52 -9.00
CA PRO A 626 -18.38 0.23 -9.83
C PRO A 626 -19.23 -0.61 -10.81
N ALA A 627 -18.76 -1.80 -11.22
CA ALA A 627 -19.50 -2.72 -12.09
C ALA A 627 -20.57 -3.53 -11.35
N GLN A 628 -20.40 -3.73 -10.05
CA GLN A 628 -21.36 -4.41 -9.17
C GLN A 628 -21.32 -3.75 -7.78
N PRO A 629 -21.95 -2.58 -7.58
CA PRO A 629 -21.80 -1.83 -6.34
C PRO A 629 -22.58 -2.41 -5.15
N ASP A 630 -23.50 -3.36 -5.37
CA ASP A 630 -24.22 -4.03 -4.27
C ASP A 630 -23.28 -4.96 -3.49
N HIS A 631 -22.88 -4.55 -2.29
CA HIS A 631 -22.04 -5.35 -1.40
C HIS A 631 -22.71 -6.66 -0.93
N THR A 632 -24.03 -6.74 -0.92
CA THR A 632 -24.77 -7.91 -0.39
C THR A 632 -24.68 -9.13 -1.29
N GLU A 633 -24.26 -8.97 -2.54
CA GLU A 633 -24.02 -10.10 -3.46
C GLU A 633 -22.86 -10.99 -2.98
N LYS A 634 -21.99 -10.49 -2.09
CA LYS A 634 -21.00 -11.34 -1.39
C LYS A 634 -21.66 -12.44 -0.57
N ILE A 635 -22.85 -12.20 -0.01
CA ILE A 635 -23.59 -13.22 0.76
C ILE A 635 -23.88 -14.43 -0.13
N THR A 636 -24.27 -14.21 -1.39
CA THR A 636 -24.51 -15.27 -2.37
C THR A 636 -23.20 -16.00 -2.72
N ILE A 637 -22.11 -15.26 -2.94
CA ILE A 637 -20.77 -15.84 -3.19
C ILE A 637 -20.36 -16.76 -2.03
N PHE A 638 -20.44 -16.27 -0.80
CA PHE A 638 -20.02 -16.99 0.40
C PHE A 638 -20.84 -18.27 0.62
N LYS A 639 -22.15 -18.21 0.41
CA LYS A 639 -23.03 -19.38 0.48
C LYS A 639 -22.70 -20.42 -0.58
N LEU A 640 -22.53 -20.00 -1.83
CA LEU A 640 -22.22 -20.92 -2.94
C LEU A 640 -20.86 -21.59 -2.77
N LEU A 641 -19.85 -20.83 -2.35
CA LEU A 641 -18.51 -21.34 -2.12
C LEU A 641 -18.34 -22.04 -0.78
N ASN A 642 -19.34 -21.97 0.11
CA ASN A 642 -19.20 -22.35 1.51
C ASN A 642 -17.89 -21.78 2.12
N ALA A 643 -17.63 -20.49 1.88
CA ALA A 643 -16.31 -19.89 2.05
C ALA A 643 -15.81 -19.93 3.51
N GLU A 644 -16.72 -19.84 4.47
CA GLU A 644 -16.41 -19.88 5.90
C GLU A 644 -15.84 -21.24 6.32
N GLU A 645 -16.50 -22.34 5.94
CA GLU A 645 -16.00 -23.69 6.21
C GLU A 645 -14.80 -24.06 5.31
N ASN A 646 -14.80 -23.56 4.07
CA ASN A 646 -13.78 -23.98 3.11
C ASN A 646 -12.43 -23.31 3.33
N ILE A 647 -12.42 -22.01 3.61
CA ILE A 647 -11.19 -21.22 3.73
C ILE A 647 -11.14 -20.33 4.98
N GLY A 648 -12.14 -20.35 5.86
CA GLY A 648 -12.06 -19.66 7.16
C GLY A 648 -12.31 -18.15 7.10
N ILE A 649 -13.07 -17.67 6.11
CA ILE A 649 -13.45 -16.24 6.01
C ILE A 649 -14.93 -16.02 6.29
N SER A 650 -15.27 -14.88 6.89
CA SER A 650 -16.65 -14.48 7.20
C SER A 650 -17.01 -13.11 6.64
N LEU A 651 -18.29 -12.74 6.73
CA LEU A 651 -18.79 -11.41 6.39
C LEU A 651 -19.28 -10.68 7.64
N THR A 652 -18.97 -9.38 7.74
CA THR A 652 -19.60 -8.49 8.72
C THR A 652 -21.05 -8.17 8.31
N GLU A 653 -21.78 -7.51 9.22
CA GLU A 653 -23.14 -7.01 8.93
C GLU A 653 -23.20 -6.02 7.73
N SER A 654 -22.07 -5.37 7.41
CA SER A 654 -21.92 -4.47 6.25
C SER A 654 -21.31 -5.16 5.02
N CYS A 655 -21.17 -6.49 5.05
CA CYS A 655 -20.55 -7.30 4.00
C CYS A 655 -19.09 -6.90 3.69
N ALA A 656 -18.35 -6.44 4.72
CA ALA A 656 -16.89 -6.47 4.72
C ALA A 656 -16.42 -7.91 5.00
N MET A 657 -15.28 -8.31 4.44
CA MET A 657 -14.73 -9.66 4.62
C MET A 657 -13.78 -9.69 5.81
N LEU A 658 -13.79 -10.78 6.56
CA LEU A 658 -12.86 -11.05 7.66
C LEU A 658 -12.16 -12.38 7.39
N PRO A 659 -10.82 -12.46 7.44
CA PRO A 659 -9.86 -11.38 7.71
C PRO A 659 -9.85 -10.28 6.62
N ALA A 660 -9.22 -9.13 6.91
CA ALA A 660 -9.35 -7.93 6.09
C ALA A 660 -8.69 -8.10 4.71
N SER A 661 -7.51 -8.72 4.65
CA SER A 661 -6.85 -9.02 3.37
C SER A 661 -7.47 -10.25 2.71
N SER A 662 -8.71 -10.07 2.25
CA SER A 662 -9.50 -11.07 1.56
C SER A 662 -10.17 -10.48 0.31
N ILE A 663 -10.33 -11.29 -0.72
CA ILE A 663 -10.94 -10.90 -1.99
C ILE A 663 -11.97 -11.95 -2.37
N SER A 664 -13.14 -11.51 -2.82
CA SER A 664 -14.15 -12.40 -3.41
C SER A 664 -14.79 -11.74 -4.62
N GLY A 665 -15.17 -12.55 -5.59
CA GLY A 665 -15.75 -12.04 -6.83
C GLY A 665 -16.32 -13.15 -7.70
N LEU A 666 -16.77 -12.74 -8.88
CA LEU A 666 -17.28 -13.61 -9.93
C LEU A 666 -16.25 -13.79 -11.03
N TYR A 667 -16.42 -14.78 -11.89
CA TYR A 667 -15.68 -14.94 -13.14
C TYR A 667 -16.63 -15.01 -14.33
N PHE A 668 -16.32 -14.23 -15.38
CA PHE A 668 -17.01 -14.22 -16.66
C PHE A 668 -16.02 -14.57 -17.77
N SER A 669 -16.39 -15.51 -18.64
CA SER A 669 -15.51 -15.99 -19.73
C SER A 669 -15.79 -15.35 -21.09
N HIS A 670 -16.87 -14.57 -21.23
CA HIS A 670 -17.23 -14.00 -22.54
C HIS A 670 -16.15 -13.00 -23.00
N PRO A 671 -15.68 -13.06 -24.26
CA PRO A 671 -14.57 -12.22 -24.74
C PRO A 671 -14.86 -10.71 -24.73
N ASP A 672 -16.12 -10.32 -24.94
CA ASP A 672 -16.52 -8.90 -24.87
C ASP A 672 -16.79 -8.37 -23.46
N SER A 673 -16.64 -9.23 -22.43
CA SER A 673 -16.83 -8.82 -21.04
C SER A 673 -15.74 -7.82 -20.62
N ARG A 674 -16.15 -6.79 -19.89
CA ARG A 674 -15.31 -5.65 -19.51
C ARG A 674 -15.84 -4.96 -18.27
N TYR A 675 -14.96 -4.34 -17.51
CA TYR A 675 -15.38 -3.48 -16.40
C TYR A 675 -16.04 -2.19 -16.89
N PHE A 676 -17.08 -1.76 -16.19
CA PHE A 676 -17.78 -0.51 -16.44
C PHE A 676 -18.33 0.04 -15.11
N GLY A 677 -18.53 1.34 -15.00
CA GLY A 677 -19.27 1.92 -13.87
C GLY A 677 -20.77 1.93 -14.15
N VAL A 678 -21.60 1.40 -13.25
CA VAL A 678 -23.08 1.47 -13.41
C VAL A 678 -23.60 2.90 -13.38
N GLY A 679 -22.87 3.82 -12.74
CA GLY A 679 -23.27 5.22 -12.58
C GLY A 679 -24.43 5.38 -11.60
N LYS A 680 -25.21 6.46 -11.78
CA LYS A 680 -26.40 6.71 -10.96
C LYS A 680 -27.64 6.01 -11.53
N ILE A 681 -28.51 5.51 -10.64
CA ILE A 681 -29.75 4.82 -10.99
C ILE A 681 -31.00 5.58 -10.51
N GLY A 682 -32.08 5.46 -11.27
CA GLY A 682 -33.39 6.04 -10.96
C GLY A 682 -34.21 5.19 -9.99
N ARG A 683 -35.29 5.78 -9.47
CA ARG A 683 -36.20 5.13 -8.50
C ARG A 683 -36.89 3.89 -9.07
N ASP A 684 -37.17 3.89 -10.36
CA ASP A 684 -37.75 2.75 -11.07
C ASP A 684 -36.85 1.50 -11.00
N GLN A 685 -35.55 1.66 -11.29
CA GLN A 685 -34.59 0.56 -11.17
C GLN A 685 -34.33 0.17 -9.72
N ALA A 686 -34.23 1.12 -8.79
CA ALA A 686 -34.05 0.82 -7.36
C ALA A 686 -35.23 0.02 -6.78
N THR A 687 -36.45 0.36 -7.17
CA THR A 687 -37.68 -0.37 -6.79
C THR A 687 -37.70 -1.77 -7.40
N ASP A 688 -37.37 -1.90 -8.69
CA ASP A 688 -37.27 -3.19 -9.39
C ASP A 688 -36.20 -4.10 -8.76
N TYR A 689 -35.03 -3.54 -8.43
CA TYR A 689 -33.93 -4.26 -7.78
C TYR A 689 -34.33 -4.75 -6.38
N SER A 690 -34.95 -3.90 -5.56
CA SER A 690 -35.42 -4.28 -4.21
C SER A 690 -36.41 -5.45 -4.29
N LYS A 691 -37.35 -5.42 -5.25
CA LYS A 691 -38.28 -6.53 -5.49
C LYS A 691 -37.55 -7.82 -5.87
N ARG A 692 -36.56 -7.76 -6.77
CA ARG A 692 -35.77 -8.93 -7.19
C ARG A 692 -34.96 -9.53 -6.03
N LYS A 693 -34.43 -8.67 -5.14
CA LYS A 693 -33.68 -9.06 -3.93
C LYS A 693 -34.56 -9.54 -2.79
N GLY A 694 -35.88 -9.38 -2.88
CA GLY A 694 -36.80 -9.64 -1.78
C GLY A 694 -36.62 -8.68 -0.59
N TRP A 695 -36.10 -7.49 -0.84
CA TRP A 695 -36.00 -6.43 0.16
C TRP A 695 -37.34 -5.73 0.35
N ASP A 696 -37.49 -5.08 1.51
CA ASP A 696 -38.52 -4.07 1.72
C ASP A 696 -38.26 -2.83 0.85
N GLU A 697 -39.22 -1.89 0.84
CA GLU A 697 -39.15 -0.70 -0.02
C GLU A 697 -37.88 0.14 0.22
N ASP A 698 -37.31 0.08 1.43
CA ASP A 698 -36.13 0.86 1.84
C ASP A 698 -34.79 0.13 1.61
N GLY A 699 -34.80 -1.13 1.13
CA GLY A 699 -33.58 -1.92 0.98
C GLY A 699 -32.55 -1.33 0.03
N ALA A 700 -32.98 -0.85 -1.15
CA ALA A 700 -32.09 -0.13 -2.07
C ALA A 700 -31.63 1.21 -1.49
N ASP A 701 -32.47 1.87 -0.70
CA ASP A 701 -32.16 3.14 -0.06
C ASP A 701 -31.09 2.98 1.03
N LYS A 702 -30.96 1.78 1.60
CA LYS A 702 -29.86 1.37 2.49
C LYS A 702 -28.60 0.97 1.73
N TRP A 703 -28.68 -0.02 0.82
CA TRP A 703 -27.49 -0.65 0.26
C TRP A 703 -26.94 0.01 -1.01
N LEU A 704 -27.77 0.73 -1.75
CA LEU A 704 -27.41 1.35 -3.03
C LEU A 704 -27.36 2.88 -2.96
N LYS A 705 -27.43 3.46 -1.75
CA LYS A 705 -27.49 4.92 -1.54
C LYS A 705 -26.40 5.71 -2.27
N SER A 706 -25.20 5.15 -2.35
CA SER A 706 -24.05 5.74 -3.06
C SER A 706 -24.31 5.93 -4.56
N ILE A 707 -25.22 5.16 -5.16
CA ILE A 707 -25.54 5.18 -6.59
C ILE A 707 -26.97 5.67 -6.91
N LEU A 708 -27.78 6.07 -5.92
CA LEU A 708 -29.10 6.63 -6.20
C LEU A 708 -29.00 8.06 -6.77
N ASP A 709 -29.91 8.38 -7.70
CA ASP A 709 -30.06 9.72 -8.31
C ASP A 709 -31.24 10.52 -7.74
N TYR A 710 -31.94 9.98 -6.74
CA TYR A 710 -33.04 10.66 -6.06
C TYR A 710 -32.69 10.92 -4.59
N LYS A 711 -33.39 11.88 -3.99
CA LYS A 711 -33.30 12.12 -2.55
C LYS A 711 -34.22 11.16 -1.82
N LEU A 712 -33.71 10.66 -0.71
CA LEU A 712 -34.50 10.03 0.35
C LEU A 712 -35.23 11.10 1.15
#